data_AF-A0A7J8Z343-F1
#
_entry.id   AF-A0A7J8Z343-F1
#
_cell.length_a   1.000
_cell.length_b   1.000
_cell.length_c   1.000
_cell.angle_alpha   90.00
_cell.angle_beta   90.00
_cell.angle_gamma   90.00
#
_symmetry.space_group_name_H-M   'P 1'
#
loop_
_entity.id
_entity.type
_entity.pdbx_description
1 polymer ?
#
loop_
_entity_poly.entity_id
_entity_poly.type
_entity_poly.pdbx_seq_one_letter_code
_entity_poly.pdbx_strand_id
1 'polypeptide(L)'
;MAEREIEILRGHELRLLRCTLCQPPSDPSSHLQPSGFAASLPPLHALISDFLTSVESGNYLGALSSDAARLVLASPDSDLSSHSPDRVYSDLLDRVESFINEPSIDDAEKACRVVLVVCVAVAALFWFIQCNLTGPVNGLPKRPLPMNAWWEGSEMVEWENWARNQLMAAGSDLLGKFCYLQYIVFAKMLLLKTRDLLFEASFMSTFKIRSISWWLFRALLIHQQILDERSSSLFELLQVFKGETLGHFGSLEKVTSYWGAQLQDGEASTIVSMVHLEAGVLEYIYGRLDPCRLDLESAEVAAGLQLSVTGILGLRTVHQVEPKAQMILVANTSSKSVSSDINTSIAPDTQMTGPNVSEASDIYMTPKLVENGNSFGKNECGGVVSTLTTAQQAVVLAQCLLIEKSSPHGEMQGWDMAPYIEAIDSQKSSYFILKCSCNILRIRWESTRSRTKQRALEMMDNLVESIHKPSPGVPLRLPFCFSVYIPTIPALRKQYGDILVSCGLIGEALKIFEDLELWDNLIYCYSKLEKKAAAVELIKEQLSRRPNDPKLWCSLGDITHSDACYEKALEVSNDRSARAKRCLAYNAYGRGEYEKSKILWESALALNSLYSNGWFALGAAALKARDVEKALDGFTRAVQLDPENGEAWNNIAC
;
A
#
# COMPACT_ATOMS: atom_id res chain seq x y z
N MET A 1 1.72 6.86 40.52
CA MET A 1 0.71 7.46 39.63
C MET A 1 1.26 7.58 38.20
N ALA A 2 2.38 8.27 37.97
CA ALA A 2 2.98 8.39 36.63
C ALA A 2 3.27 7.05 35.92
N GLU A 3 3.84 6.05 36.60
CA GLU A 3 4.09 4.72 35.98
C GLU A 3 2.81 4.02 35.52
N ARG A 4 1.73 4.14 36.30
CA ARG A 4 0.41 3.59 35.96
C ARG A 4 -0.20 4.29 34.75
N GLU A 5 -0.06 5.62 34.67
CA GLU A 5 -0.51 6.40 33.51
C GLU A 5 0.26 6.03 32.24
N ILE A 6 1.59 5.86 32.35
CA ILE A 6 2.43 5.39 31.24
C ILE A 6 1.97 4.01 30.75
N GLU A 7 1.69 3.09 31.67
CA GLU A 7 1.23 1.75 31.32
C GLU A 7 -0.11 1.79 30.57
N ILE A 8 -1.09 2.60 31.02
CA ILE A 8 -2.38 2.76 30.36
C ILE A 8 -2.21 3.34 28.95
N LEU A 9 -1.41 4.40 28.78
CA LEU A 9 -1.17 5.03 27.48
C LEU A 9 -0.50 4.08 26.49
N ARG A 10 0.51 3.32 26.93
CA ARG A 10 1.15 2.29 26.10
C ARG A 10 0.19 1.17 25.71
N GLY A 11 -0.75 0.84 26.60
CA GLY A 11 -1.84 -0.11 26.31
C GLY A 11 -2.76 0.39 25.20
N HIS A 12 -3.12 1.68 25.19
CA HIS A 12 -3.89 2.30 24.11
C HIS A 12 -3.14 2.26 22.77
N GLU A 13 -1.83 2.57 22.77
CA GLU A 13 -0.98 2.45 21.57
C GLU A 13 -0.95 1.01 21.04
N LEU A 14 -0.78 0.02 21.94
CA LEU A 14 -0.72 -1.39 21.57
C LEU A 14 -2.06 -1.88 20.99
N ARG A 15 -3.19 -1.50 21.59
CA ARG A 15 -4.53 -1.82 21.07
C ARG A 15 -4.72 -1.30 19.65
N LEU A 16 -4.32 -0.06 19.39
CA LEU A 16 -4.43 0.52 18.05
C LEU A 16 -3.54 -0.21 17.03
N LEU A 17 -2.33 -0.62 17.41
CA LEU A 17 -1.44 -1.41 16.56
C LEU A 17 -1.99 -2.81 16.28
N ARG A 18 -2.63 -3.46 17.27
CA ARG A 18 -3.24 -4.79 17.12
C ARG A 18 -4.22 -4.84 15.96
N CYS A 19 -5.00 -3.78 15.70
CA CYS A 19 -5.89 -3.69 14.53
C CYS A 19 -5.22 -4.00 13.17
N THR A 20 -3.89 -3.84 13.08
CA THR A 20 -3.10 -4.10 11.87
C THR A 20 -2.22 -5.35 11.95
N LEU A 21 -2.17 -6.02 13.11
CA LEU A 21 -1.28 -7.16 13.37
C LEU A 21 -2.08 -8.45 13.55
N CYS A 22 -3.08 -8.45 14.44
CA CYS A 22 -3.89 -9.60 14.80
C CYS A 22 -5.24 -9.12 15.35
N GLN A 23 -6.30 -9.92 15.23
CA GLN A 23 -7.55 -9.56 15.89
C GLN A 23 -7.37 -9.59 17.43
N PRO A 24 -7.85 -8.60 18.18
CA PRO A 24 -7.95 -8.73 19.63
C PRO A 24 -8.85 -9.94 19.96
N PRO A 25 -8.53 -10.74 21.00
CA PRO A 25 -9.32 -11.91 21.35
C PRO A 25 -10.77 -11.52 21.61
N SER A 26 -11.71 -12.32 21.10
CA SER A 26 -13.16 -12.09 21.13
C SER A 26 -13.79 -12.11 22.53
N ASP A 27 -13.00 -12.39 23.57
CA ASP A 27 -13.43 -12.26 24.96
C ASP A 27 -13.06 -10.87 25.50
N PRO A 28 -14.03 -9.96 25.69
CA PRO A 28 -13.79 -8.70 26.40
C PRO A 28 -13.35 -8.93 27.86
N SER A 29 -13.48 -10.16 28.38
CA SER A 29 -12.97 -10.63 29.67
C SER A 29 -11.51 -11.07 29.65
N SER A 30 -10.92 -11.28 28.46
CA SER A 30 -9.52 -11.69 28.25
C SER A 30 -8.60 -10.52 27.88
N HIS A 31 -9.16 -9.32 27.69
CA HIS A 31 -8.41 -8.14 28.04
C HIS A 31 -7.96 -8.39 29.48
N LEU A 32 -6.66 -8.57 29.69
CA LEU A 32 -6.04 -8.12 30.92
C LEU A 32 -6.44 -6.64 31.02
N GLN A 33 -7.63 -6.36 31.55
CA GLN A 33 -7.78 -5.41 32.62
C GLN A 33 -6.79 -5.92 33.65
N PRO A 34 -5.61 -5.29 33.84
CA PRO A 34 -4.60 -5.85 34.71
C PRO A 34 -5.19 -6.02 36.11
N SER A 35 -5.60 -7.23 36.48
CA SER A 35 -6.41 -7.58 37.66
C SER A 35 -6.44 -6.49 38.74
N GLY A 36 -7.42 -5.57 38.65
CA GLY A 36 -7.46 -4.33 39.47
C GLY A 36 -8.14 -3.08 38.86
N PHE A 37 -8.70 -3.13 37.64
CA PHE A 37 -9.17 -1.94 36.89
C PHE A 37 -10.63 -1.52 37.16
N ALA A 38 -11.25 -2.02 38.24
CA ALA A 38 -12.60 -1.65 38.66
C ALA A 38 -12.63 -0.34 39.50
N ALA A 39 -11.72 0.60 39.25
CA ALA A 39 -11.77 1.96 39.77
C ALA A 39 -12.01 2.90 38.59
N SER A 40 -12.98 3.82 38.71
CA SER A 40 -13.40 4.77 37.69
C SER A 40 -12.21 5.38 36.94
N LEU A 41 -11.97 4.96 35.69
CA LEU A 41 -10.95 5.57 34.85
C LEU A 41 -11.26 7.07 34.69
N PRO A 42 -10.22 7.93 34.61
CA PRO A 42 -10.41 9.33 34.23
C PRO A 42 -11.24 9.44 32.93
N PRO A 43 -12.09 10.47 32.79
CA PRO A 43 -13.08 10.55 31.71
C PRO A 43 -12.47 10.46 30.30
N LEU A 44 -11.27 11.02 30.10
CA LEU A 44 -10.55 10.94 28.82
C LEU A 44 -10.10 9.52 28.46
N HIS A 45 -9.68 8.70 29.42
CA HIS A 45 -9.30 7.31 29.13
C HIS A 45 -10.50 6.45 28.77
N ALA A 46 -11.66 6.70 29.40
CA ALA A 46 -12.90 6.03 29.01
C ALA A 46 -13.27 6.36 27.57
N LEU A 47 -13.22 7.65 27.20
CA LEU A 47 -13.46 8.10 25.81
C LEU A 47 -12.48 7.47 24.81
N ILE A 48 -11.19 7.40 25.12
CA ILE A 48 -10.19 6.73 24.27
C ILE A 48 -10.51 5.24 24.12
N SER A 49 -10.88 4.56 25.21
CA SER A 49 -11.21 3.14 25.17
C SER A 49 -12.47 2.86 24.34
N ASP A 50 -13.51 3.68 24.45
CA ASP A 50 -14.74 3.54 23.66
C ASP A 50 -14.48 3.82 22.17
N PHE A 51 -13.63 4.81 21.89
CA PHE A 51 -13.15 5.09 20.55
C PHE A 51 -12.39 3.91 19.95
N LEU A 52 -11.42 3.36 20.69
CA LEU A 52 -10.63 2.19 20.26
C LEU A 52 -11.52 0.98 20.01
N THR A 53 -12.53 0.74 20.84
CA THR A 53 -13.49 -0.37 20.66
C THR A 53 -14.29 -0.21 19.35
N SER A 54 -14.62 1.03 18.98
CA SER A 54 -15.25 1.33 17.69
C SER A 54 -14.30 1.09 16.50
N VAL A 55 -13.01 1.39 16.66
CA VAL A 55 -11.99 1.11 15.64
C VAL A 55 -11.71 -0.38 15.51
N GLU A 56 -11.57 -1.11 16.61
CA GLU A 56 -11.34 -2.57 16.67
C GLU A 56 -12.50 -3.36 16.03
N SER A 57 -13.73 -2.87 16.17
CA SER A 57 -14.92 -3.44 15.52
C SER A 57 -15.07 -3.06 14.05
N GLY A 58 -14.19 -2.22 13.50
CA GLY A 58 -14.21 -1.80 12.10
C GLY A 58 -15.25 -0.69 11.81
N ASN A 59 -15.83 -0.07 12.84
CA ASN A 59 -16.76 1.04 12.70
C ASN A 59 -16.01 2.38 12.73
N TYR A 60 -15.15 2.62 11.73
CA TYR A 60 -14.31 3.82 11.66
C TYR A 60 -15.13 5.11 11.56
N LEU A 61 -16.24 5.09 10.80
CA LEU A 61 -17.13 6.24 10.66
C LEU A 61 -17.82 6.58 11.98
N GLY A 62 -18.29 5.56 12.72
CA GLY A 62 -18.85 5.75 14.06
C GLY A 62 -17.83 6.33 15.03
N ALA A 63 -16.59 5.85 14.99
CA ALA A 63 -15.49 6.40 15.77
C ALA A 63 -15.26 7.89 15.45
N LEU A 64 -15.16 8.25 14.17
CA LEU A 64 -14.96 9.64 13.72
C LEU A 64 -16.16 10.57 13.98
N SER A 65 -17.35 10.00 14.20
CA SER A 65 -18.57 10.75 14.54
C SER A 65 -18.86 10.80 16.04
N SER A 66 -18.04 10.13 16.86
CA SER A 66 -18.19 10.03 18.30
C SER A 66 -17.93 11.35 19.03
N ASP A 67 -18.37 11.45 20.27
CA ASP A 67 -18.10 12.61 21.13
C ASP A 67 -16.59 12.79 21.36
N ALA A 68 -15.80 11.70 21.38
CA ALA A 68 -14.35 11.76 21.49
C ALA A 68 -13.72 12.49 20.29
N ALA A 69 -14.18 12.19 19.07
CA ALA A 69 -13.73 12.90 17.88
C ALA A 69 -14.21 14.35 17.87
N ARG A 70 -15.45 14.62 18.31
CA ARG A 70 -15.97 15.99 18.43
C ARG A 70 -15.20 16.83 19.43
N LEU A 71 -14.69 16.26 20.52
CA LEU A 71 -13.84 16.99 21.46
C LEU A 71 -12.56 17.52 20.80
N VAL A 72 -12.01 16.79 19.83
CA VAL A 72 -10.83 17.20 19.06
C VAL A 72 -11.21 18.17 17.94
N LEU A 73 -12.39 18.02 17.33
CA LEU A 73 -12.71 18.60 16.02
C LEU A 73 -13.81 19.68 16.03
N ALA A 74 -14.74 19.65 16.98
CA ALA A 74 -15.94 20.49 16.98
C ALA A 74 -15.61 21.94 17.37
N SER A 75 -16.37 22.87 16.77
CA SER A 75 -16.43 24.28 17.21
C SER A 75 -17.77 24.54 17.91
N PRO A 76 -17.81 25.37 18.96
CA PRO A 76 -19.07 25.90 19.50
C PRO A 76 -19.78 26.85 18.52
N ASP A 77 -19.04 27.53 17.65
CA ASP A 77 -19.56 28.49 16.66
C ASP A 77 -18.78 28.33 15.34
N SER A 78 -19.44 28.00 14.22
CA SER A 78 -19.11 28.47 12.85
C SER A 78 -19.76 27.60 11.76
N ASP A 79 -20.60 28.24 10.95
CA ASP A 79 -20.96 27.77 9.61
C ASP A 79 -19.71 27.77 8.72
N LEU A 80 -19.01 26.63 8.67
CA LEU A 80 -17.82 26.40 7.83
C LEU A 80 -18.14 26.33 6.31
N SER A 81 -19.41 26.49 5.91
CA SER A 81 -19.88 26.35 4.52
C SER A 81 -19.37 27.43 3.56
N SER A 82 -18.61 28.43 4.02
CA SER A 82 -18.07 29.51 3.17
C SER A 82 -16.54 29.54 3.07
N HIS A 83 -15.83 28.56 3.62
CA HIS A 83 -14.37 28.56 3.70
C HIS A 83 -13.71 27.64 2.67
N SER A 84 -12.61 28.11 2.07
CA SER A 84 -11.77 27.29 1.20
C SER A 84 -11.16 26.11 1.99
N PRO A 85 -10.88 24.97 1.33
CA PRO A 85 -10.35 23.79 2.01
C PRO A 85 -9.08 24.10 2.84
N ASP A 86 -8.14 24.88 2.29
CA ASP A 86 -6.91 25.25 3.00
C ASP A 86 -7.17 25.95 4.34
N ARG A 87 -8.17 26.84 4.42
CA ARG A 87 -8.54 27.53 5.67
C ARG A 87 -9.13 26.55 6.67
N VAL A 88 -10.03 25.68 6.22
CA VAL A 88 -10.67 24.69 7.10
C VAL A 88 -9.64 23.76 7.73
N TYR A 89 -8.68 23.26 6.95
CA TYR A 89 -7.62 22.41 7.48
C TYR A 89 -6.63 23.17 8.36
N SER A 90 -6.29 24.43 8.04
CA SER A 90 -5.46 25.27 8.90
C SER A 90 -6.11 25.51 10.26
N ASP A 91 -7.37 25.95 10.28
CA ASP A 91 -8.12 26.20 11.50
C ASP A 91 -8.23 24.92 12.36
N LEU A 92 -8.35 23.77 11.70
CA LEU A 92 -8.38 22.48 12.38
C LEU A 92 -7.04 22.15 13.05
N LEU A 93 -5.91 22.42 12.38
CA LEU A 93 -4.59 22.19 12.95
C LEU A 93 -4.31 23.13 14.13
N ASP A 94 -4.75 24.38 14.06
CA ASP A 94 -4.65 25.35 15.16
C ASP A 94 -5.48 24.91 16.36
N ARG A 95 -6.66 24.32 16.14
CA ARG A 95 -7.47 23.72 17.22
C ARG A 95 -6.79 22.53 17.87
N VAL A 96 -6.22 21.64 17.07
CA VAL A 96 -5.49 20.47 17.59
C VAL A 96 -4.31 20.93 18.45
N GLU A 97 -3.60 21.97 18.02
CA GLU A 97 -2.54 22.59 18.81
C GLU A 97 -3.08 23.18 20.12
N SER A 98 -4.16 23.97 20.07
CA SER A 98 -4.80 24.53 21.27
C SER A 98 -5.32 23.44 22.22
N PHE A 99 -5.81 22.32 21.67
CA PHE A 99 -6.32 21.19 22.45
C PHE A 99 -5.18 20.46 23.16
N ILE A 100 -4.03 20.25 22.52
CA ILE A 100 -2.87 19.59 23.13
C ILE A 100 -2.16 20.52 24.12
N ASN A 101 -2.01 21.80 23.78
CA ASN A 101 -1.24 22.79 24.55
C ASN A 101 -2.09 23.61 25.52
N GLU A 102 -3.25 23.10 25.95
CA GLU A 102 -4.07 23.81 26.93
C GLU A 102 -3.23 24.08 28.20
N PRO A 103 -3.15 25.33 28.69
CA PRO A 103 -2.21 25.68 29.77
C PRO A 103 -2.63 25.16 31.16
N SER A 104 -3.89 24.74 31.30
CA SER A 104 -4.52 24.30 32.56
C SER A 104 -4.26 22.84 32.91
N ILE A 105 -3.74 22.04 31.96
CA ILE A 105 -3.66 20.57 32.07
C ILE A 105 -2.24 20.07 32.37
N ASP A 106 -2.17 18.95 33.09
CA ASP A 106 -0.91 18.30 33.42
C ASP A 106 -0.32 17.48 32.24
N ASP A 107 0.93 17.05 32.37
CA ASP A 107 1.63 16.33 31.32
C ASP A 107 1.03 14.95 30.99
N ALA A 108 0.33 14.32 31.95
CA ALA A 108 -0.33 13.04 31.75
C ALA A 108 -1.60 13.21 30.91
N GLU A 109 -2.41 14.24 31.21
CA GLU A 109 -3.57 14.60 30.42
C GLU A 109 -3.16 15.06 29.00
N LYS A 110 -2.09 15.84 28.85
CA LYS A 110 -1.53 16.18 27.53
C LYS A 110 -1.19 14.93 26.73
N ALA A 111 -0.52 13.95 27.33
CA ALA A 111 -0.23 12.69 26.67
C ALA A 111 -1.50 11.91 26.26
N CYS A 112 -2.56 11.93 27.08
CA CYS A 112 -3.86 11.36 26.73
C CYS A 112 -4.48 12.05 25.51
N ARG A 113 -4.45 13.39 25.48
CA ARG A 113 -4.96 14.18 24.36
C ARG A 113 -4.19 13.88 23.06
N VAL A 114 -2.88 13.72 23.15
CA VAL A 114 -2.05 13.28 22.00
C VAL A 114 -2.48 11.89 21.51
N VAL A 115 -2.67 10.91 22.41
CA VAL A 115 -3.15 9.57 22.02
C VAL A 115 -4.52 9.66 21.34
N LEU A 116 -5.44 10.48 21.86
CA LEU A 116 -6.75 10.68 21.24
C LEU A 116 -6.65 11.25 19.82
N VAL A 117 -5.80 12.25 19.59
CA VAL A 117 -5.56 12.82 18.26
C VAL A 117 -4.96 11.77 17.32
N VAL A 118 -4.01 10.95 17.79
CA VAL A 118 -3.45 9.83 17.00
C VAL A 118 -4.54 8.82 16.66
N CYS A 119 -5.42 8.46 17.60
CA CYS A 119 -6.55 7.56 17.35
C CYS A 119 -7.49 8.11 16.25
N VAL A 120 -7.83 9.41 16.31
CA VAL A 120 -8.65 10.07 15.28
C VAL A 120 -7.98 10.04 13.92
N ALA A 121 -6.67 10.34 13.85
CA ALA A 121 -5.91 10.29 12.61
C ALA A 121 -5.83 8.87 12.02
N VAL A 122 -5.60 7.86 12.86
CA VAL A 122 -5.52 6.45 12.42
C VAL A 122 -6.89 5.92 11.99
N ALA A 123 -7.98 6.30 12.64
CA ALA A 123 -9.33 5.96 12.19
C ALA A 123 -9.64 6.53 10.80
N ALA A 124 -9.20 7.77 10.52
CA ALA A 124 -9.32 8.35 9.18
C ALA A 124 -8.45 7.62 8.15
N LEU A 125 -7.23 7.23 8.51
CA LEU A 125 -6.38 6.40 7.64
C LEU A 125 -7.02 5.04 7.35
N PHE A 126 -7.56 4.36 8.35
CA PHE A 126 -8.23 3.06 8.17
C PHE A 126 -9.47 3.16 7.31
N TRP A 127 -10.24 4.25 7.43
CA TRP A 127 -11.34 4.51 6.53
C TRP A 127 -10.87 4.61 5.06
N PHE A 128 -9.81 5.40 4.82
CA PHE A 128 -9.24 5.51 3.47
C PHE A 128 -8.77 4.15 2.93
N ILE A 129 -8.11 3.34 3.76
CA ILE A 129 -7.62 2.00 3.41
C ILE A 129 -8.77 1.04 3.13
N GLN A 130 -9.84 1.08 3.93
CA GLN A 130 -11.03 0.28 3.67
C GLN A 130 -11.61 0.60 2.29
N CYS A 131 -11.73 1.88 1.94
CA CYS A 131 -12.33 2.28 0.67
C CYS A 131 -11.44 2.06 -0.56
N ASN A 132 -10.11 2.03 -0.40
CA ASN A 132 -9.17 2.05 -1.53
C ASN A 132 -8.18 0.87 -1.57
N LEU A 133 -8.16 -0.01 -0.58
CA LEU A 133 -7.24 -1.15 -0.50
C LEU A 133 -7.94 -2.46 -0.11
N THR A 134 -8.66 -2.50 1.02
CA THR A 134 -9.13 -3.78 1.60
C THR A 134 -10.60 -4.11 1.30
N GLY A 135 -11.45 -3.10 1.07
CA GLY A 135 -12.90 -3.25 0.99
C GLY A 135 -13.54 -3.70 2.33
N PRO A 136 -14.87 -3.91 2.37
CA PRO A 136 -15.84 -3.56 1.35
C PRO A 136 -16.06 -2.04 1.25
N VAL A 137 -16.37 -1.58 0.04
CA VAL A 137 -16.71 -0.17 -0.24
C VAL A 137 -18.17 0.05 0.15
N ASN A 138 -18.43 0.26 1.44
CA ASN A 138 -19.76 0.63 1.91
C ASN A 138 -20.02 2.09 1.51
N GLY A 139 -20.88 2.29 0.50
CA GLY A 139 -21.21 3.64 0.01
C GLY A 139 -21.92 4.45 1.08
N LEU A 140 -21.21 5.40 1.69
CA LEU A 140 -21.66 6.40 2.67
C LEU A 140 -20.59 7.53 2.77
N PRO A 141 -20.86 8.69 3.39
CA PRO A 141 -20.65 10.02 2.81
C PRO A 141 -19.19 10.42 2.50
N LYS A 142 -19.00 11.23 1.45
CA LYS A 142 -17.72 11.84 1.01
C LYS A 142 -17.09 12.85 1.99
N ARG A 143 -17.46 12.78 3.28
CA ARG A 143 -17.24 13.83 4.28
C ARG A 143 -16.15 13.41 5.27
N PRO A 144 -14.95 13.99 5.25
CA PRO A 144 -14.14 13.91 6.46
C PRO A 144 -14.89 14.69 7.55
N LEU A 145 -15.12 14.08 8.72
CA LEU A 145 -15.44 14.77 9.99
C LEU A 145 -16.92 15.19 10.21
N PRO A 146 -17.35 15.50 11.46
CA PRO A 146 -18.73 15.86 11.77
C PRO A 146 -19.01 17.31 11.35
N MET A 147 -19.06 17.56 10.04
CA MET A 147 -19.51 18.82 9.46
C MET A 147 -20.97 18.68 9.01
N ASN A 148 -21.83 19.57 9.52
CA ASN A 148 -23.29 19.51 9.33
C ASN A 148 -23.78 20.06 7.97
N ALA A 149 -22.90 20.68 7.17
CA ALA A 149 -23.28 21.32 5.92
C ALA A 149 -23.23 20.36 4.71
N TRP A 150 -24.25 20.40 3.86
CA TRP A 150 -24.34 19.64 2.62
C TRP A 150 -23.60 20.38 1.52
N TRP A 151 -22.47 19.86 1.04
CA TRP A 151 -21.83 20.37 -0.19
C TRP A 151 -22.52 19.73 -1.40
N GLU A 152 -23.23 20.53 -2.20
CA GLU A 152 -23.82 20.10 -3.46
C GLU A 152 -22.93 20.49 -4.65
N GLY A 153 -22.82 19.60 -5.64
CA GLY A 153 -22.28 19.94 -6.96
C GLY A 153 -20.82 20.40 -7.00
N SER A 154 -20.59 21.67 -7.32
CA SER A 154 -19.27 22.25 -7.66
C SER A 154 -18.29 22.30 -6.49
N GLU A 155 -18.78 22.52 -5.26
CA GLU A 155 -17.92 22.56 -4.06
C GLU A 155 -17.23 21.22 -3.83
N MET A 156 -17.94 20.10 -4.04
CA MET A 156 -17.35 18.77 -3.93
C MET A 156 -16.18 18.55 -4.91
N VAL A 157 -16.30 19.06 -6.13
CA VAL A 157 -15.24 18.97 -7.14
C VAL A 157 -14.02 19.80 -6.73
N GLU A 158 -14.24 20.97 -6.12
CA GLU A 158 -13.16 21.81 -5.57
C GLU A 158 -12.39 21.10 -4.45
N TRP A 159 -13.10 20.46 -3.51
CA TRP A 159 -12.49 19.73 -2.40
C TRP A 159 -11.77 18.44 -2.85
N GLU A 160 -12.31 17.71 -3.82
CA GLU A 160 -11.64 16.55 -4.43
C GLU A 160 -10.36 16.99 -5.16
N ASN A 161 -10.42 18.08 -5.93
CA ASN A 161 -9.26 18.65 -6.62
C ASN A 161 -8.20 19.16 -5.63
N TRP A 162 -8.62 19.82 -4.55
CA TRP A 162 -7.72 20.25 -3.48
C TRP A 162 -7.00 19.04 -2.85
N ALA A 163 -7.73 18.00 -2.47
CA ALA A 163 -7.12 16.81 -1.87
C ALA A 163 -6.16 16.11 -2.83
N ARG A 164 -6.51 16.01 -4.13
CA ARG A 164 -5.59 15.54 -5.17
C ARG A 164 -4.33 16.39 -5.23
N ASN A 165 -4.45 17.73 -5.23
CA ASN A 165 -3.31 18.64 -5.25
C ASN A 165 -2.39 18.48 -4.03
N GLN A 166 -2.95 18.23 -2.84
CA GLN A 166 -2.17 17.97 -1.61
C GLN A 166 -1.45 16.62 -1.62
N LEU A 167 -1.92 15.67 -2.44
CA LEU A 167 -1.32 14.35 -2.59
C LEU A 167 -0.41 14.23 -3.81
N MET A 168 -0.51 15.12 -4.81
CA MET A 168 0.50 15.18 -5.86
C MET A 168 1.87 15.51 -5.25
N ALA A 169 2.90 14.78 -5.65
CA ALA A 169 4.26 14.94 -5.14
C ALA A 169 5.28 14.74 -6.26
N ALA A 170 6.34 15.55 -6.25
CA ALA A 170 7.43 15.48 -7.25
C ALA A 170 6.92 15.51 -8.71
N GLY A 171 5.87 16.26 -9.01
CA GLY A 171 5.28 16.32 -10.36
C GLY A 171 4.57 15.04 -10.83
N SER A 172 4.40 14.05 -9.95
CA SER A 172 3.58 12.86 -10.17
C SER A 172 2.14 13.10 -9.73
N ASP A 173 1.23 12.58 -10.54
CA ASP A 173 -0.20 12.54 -10.25
C ASP A 173 -0.59 11.21 -9.58
N LEU A 174 -1.87 11.07 -9.28
CA LEU A 174 -2.47 9.83 -8.78
C LEU A 174 -2.59 8.78 -9.90
N LEU A 175 -2.39 7.51 -9.52
CA LEU A 175 -2.43 6.36 -10.41
C LEU A 175 -3.79 6.22 -11.12
N GLY A 176 -4.88 6.64 -10.49
CA GLY A 176 -6.24 6.60 -11.03
C GLY A 176 -7.22 7.34 -10.11
N LYS A 177 -8.51 7.06 -10.29
CA LYS A 177 -9.55 7.62 -9.43
C LYS A 177 -9.61 6.92 -8.08
N PHE A 178 -9.42 7.70 -7.02
CA PHE A 178 -9.53 7.25 -5.63
C PHE A 178 -10.74 7.88 -4.95
N CYS A 179 -11.29 7.16 -3.97
CA CYS A 179 -12.40 7.64 -3.16
C CYS A 179 -11.87 8.25 -1.85
N TYR A 180 -12.52 9.32 -1.36
CA TYR A 180 -12.28 9.87 -0.02
C TYR A 180 -10.82 10.32 0.25
N LEU A 181 -10.13 10.88 -0.75
CA LEU A 181 -8.75 11.39 -0.64
C LEU A 181 -8.52 12.34 0.54
N GLN A 182 -9.57 13.05 0.96
CA GLN A 182 -9.53 13.97 2.08
C GLN A 182 -9.11 13.28 3.39
N TYR A 183 -9.46 12.02 3.60
CA TYR A 183 -9.16 11.30 4.85
C TYR A 183 -7.69 10.97 5.01
N ILE A 184 -6.99 10.62 3.92
CA ILE A 184 -5.53 10.40 3.98
C ILE A 184 -4.78 11.72 4.15
N VAL A 185 -5.24 12.81 3.51
CA VAL A 185 -4.68 14.16 3.73
C VAL A 185 -4.85 14.55 5.18
N PHE A 186 -6.06 14.40 5.72
CA PHE A 186 -6.39 14.67 7.11
C PHE A 186 -5.54 13.87 8.09
N ALA A 187 -5.46 12.55 7.92
CA ALA A 187 -4.66 11.67 8.75
C ALA A 187 -3.17 12.09 8.74
N LYS A 188 -2.61 12.38 7.55
CA LYS A 188 -1.23 12.82 7.40
C LYS A 188 -0.97 14.16 8.11
N MET A 189 -1.84 15.15 7.91
CA MET A 189 -1.71 16.47 8.52
C MET A 189 -1.79 16.39 10.05
N LEU A 190 -2.73 15.62 10.60
CA LEU A 190 -2.84 15.42 12.04
C LEU A 190 -1.60 14.75 12.63
N LEU A 191 -1.14 13.67 12.03
CA LEU A 191 0.03 12.93 12.53
C LEU A 191 1.30 13.79 12.47
N LEU A 192 1.51 14.56 11.40
CA LEU A 192 2.65 15.46 11.26
C LEU A 192 2.59 16.58 12.30
N LYS A 193 1.46 17.29 12.40
CA LYS A 193 1.30 18.35 13.39
C LYS A 193 1.49 17.84 14.82
N THR A 194 0.95 16.68 15.13
CA THR A 194 1.10 16.05 16.45
C THR A 194 2.57 15.73 16.73
N ARG A 195 3.32 15.20 15.75
CA ARG A 195 4.75 14.97 15.87
C ARG A 195 5.54 16.26 16.12
N ASP A 196 5.24 17.32 15.37
CA ASP A 196 5.96 18.59 15.48
C ASP A 196 5.79 19.17 16.90
N LEU A 197 4.55 19.14 17.41
CA LEU A 197 4.23 19.54 18.79
C LEU A 197 4.96 18.68 19.83
N LEU A 198 5.07 17.37 19.62
CA LEU A 198 5.83 16.47 20.49
C LEU A 198 7.34 16.76 20.47
N PHE A 199 7.88 17.21 19.33
CA PHE A 199 9.30 17.53 19.20
C PHE A 199 9.66 18.84 19.91
N GLU A 200 8.79 19.85 19.84
CA GLU A 200 8.97 21.15 20.51
C GLU A 200 8.76 21.04 22.04
N ALA A 201 7.91 20.11 22.49
CA ALA A 201 7.60 19.88 23.89
C ALA A 201 8.74 19.15 24.65
N SER A 202 9.73 19.91 25.13
CA SER A 202 10.81 19.39 25.98
C SER A 202 10.36 18.63 27.25
N PHE A 203 9.11 18.84 27.71
CA PHE A 203 8.54 18.25 28.93
C PHE A 203 8.00 16.82 28.75
N MET A 204 7.75 16.33 27.52
CA MET A 204 7.19 14.98 27.29
C MET A 204 8.21 13.83 27.35
N SER A 205 9.40 14.07 27.89
CA SER A 205 10.46 13.04 28.01
C SER A 205 10.02 11.77 28.77
N THR A 206 9.05 11.91 29.69
CA THR A 206 8.48 10.84 30.51
C THR A 206 7.38 10.04 29.77
N PHE A 207 6.55 10.70 28.95
CA PHE A 207 5.38 10.11 28.27
C PHE A 207 5.60 10.00 26.75
N LYS A 208 6.65 9.27 26.34
CA LYS A 208 7.00 9.10 24.92
C LYS A 208 6.02 8.14 24.23
N ILE A 209 5.18 8.67 23.35
CA ILE A 209 4.31 7.94 22.42
C ILE A 209 5.15 7.57 21.20
N ARG A 210 5.64 6.32 21.16
CA ARG A 210 6.62 5.88 20.14
C ARG A 210 5.95 5.44 18.85
N SER A 211 4.67 5.08 18.88
CA SER A 211 3.93 4.57 17.71
C SER A 211 3.66 5.64 16.64
N ILE A 212 3.78 6.93 16.95
CA ILE A 212 3.50 8.02 16.00
C ILE A 212 4.40 7.98 14.75
N SER A 213 5.69 7.66 14.91
CA SER A 213 6.62 7.52 13.78
C SER A 213 6.23 6.35 12.87
N TRP A 214 5.71 5.27 13.46
CA TRP A 214 5.23 4.10 12.73
C TRP A 214 3.94 4.42 11.95
N TRP A 215 2.98 5.13 12.56
CA TRP A 215 1.77 5.56 11.86
C TRP A 215 2.06 6.57 10.74
N LEU A 216 3.01 7.48 10.94
CA LEU A 216 3.50 8.39 9.89
C LEU A 216 4.14 7.62 8.74
N PHE A 217 5.01 6.65 9.06
CA PHE A 217 5.61 5.76 8.08
C PHE A 217 4.54 5.06 7.23
N ARG A 218 3.52 4.46 7.87
CA ARG A 218 2.40 3.79 7.20
C ARG A 218 1.57 4.75 6.34
N ALA A 219 1.22 5.93 6.84
CA ALA A 219 0.45 6.92 6.10
C ALA A 219 1.19 7.40 4.84
N LEU A 220 2.49 7.66 4.96
CA LEU A 220 3.34 8.06 3.83
C LEU A 220 3.58 6.91 2.84
N LEU A 221 3.63 5.66 3.33
CA LEU A 221 3.81 4.49 2.46
C LEU A 221 2.57 4.31 1.57
N ILE A 222 1.37 4.46 2.14
CA ILE A 222 0.12 4.48 1.36
C ILE A 222 0.07 5.69 0.43
N HIS A 223 0.53 6.87 0.86
CA HIS A 223 0.64 8.04 -0.01
C HIS A 223 1.55 7.75 -1.23
N GLN A 224 2.67 7.05 -1.06
CA GLN A 224 3.48 6.63 -2.20
C GLN A 224 2.74 5.62 -3.09
N GLN A 225 1.94 4.71 -2.54
CA GLN A 225 1.22 3.70 -3.33
C GLN A 225 0.05 4.25 -4.17
N ILE A 226 -0.48 5.44 -3.84
CA ILE A 226 -1.54 6.08 -4.64
C ILE A 226 -1.01 6.91 -5.81
N LEU A 227 0.29 7.23 -5.82
CA LEU A 227 0.95 7.95 -6.91
C LEU A 227 1.22 7.02 -8.10
N ASP A 228 1.20 7.60 -9.31
CA ASP A 228 1.57 6.90 -10.55
C ASP A 228 3.09 6.64 -10.62
N GLU A 229 3.90 7.56 -10.09
CA GLU A 229 5.37 7.47 -10.06
C GLU A 229 5.94 7.59 -8.64
N ARG A 230 7.20 7.16 -8.50
CA ARG A 230 7.97 7.29 -7.26
C ARG A 230 8.32 8.76 -7.00
N SER A 231 8.13 9.21 -5.76
CA SER A 231 8.43 10.57 -5.34
C SER A 231 9.70 10.62 -4.49
N SER A 232 10.67 11.44 -4.87
CA SER A 232 11.90 11.64 -4.09
C SER A 232 11.64 12.28 -2.73
N SER A 233 10.74 13.27 -2.65
CA SER A 233 10.42 13.95 -1.39
C SER A 233 9.70 13.03 -0.40
N LEU A 234 8.82 12.15 -0.89
CA LEU A 234 8.22 11.12 -0.03
C LEU A 234 9.26 10.10 0.42
N PHE A 235 10.18 9.70 -0.45
CA PHE A 235 11.25 8.77 -0.10
C PHE A 235 12.10 9.26 1.07
N GLU A 236 12.53 10.52 1.02
CA GLU A 236 13.35 11.12 2.08
C GLU A 236 12.64 11.07 3.44
N LEU A 237 11.37 11.49 3.48
CA LEU A 237 10.55 11.42 4.69
C LEU A 237 10.37 9.96 5.14
N LEU A 238 10.04 9.06 4.23
CA LEU A 238 9.86 7.64 4.50
C LEU A 238 11.12 7.00 5.11
N GLN A 239 12.32 7.37 4.65
CA GLN A 239 13.59 6.89 5.23
C GLN A 239 13.79 7.39 6.66
N VAL A 240 13.46 8.65 6.95
CA VAL A 240 13.52 9.20 8.32
C VAL A 240 12.60 8.41 9.25
N PHE A 241 11.33 8.25 8.87
CA PHE A 241 10.35 7.56 9.70
C PHE A 241 10.60 6.05 9.80
N LYS A 242 11.13 5.42 8.75
CA LYS A 242 11.63 4.03 8.80
C LYS A 242 12.73 3.90 9.86
N GLY A 243 13.74 4.78 9.81
CA GLY A 243 14.86 4.78 10.76
C GLY A 243 14.40 4.93 12.21
N GLU A 244 13.47 5.84 12.48
CA GLU A 244 12.90 6.02 13.83
C GLU A 244 12.07 4.82 14.27
N THR A 245 11.24 4.26 13.38
CA THR A 245 10.40 3.10 13.69
C THR A 245 11.26 1.88 14.01
N LEU A 246 12.30 1.59 13.22
CA LEU A 246 13.29 0.55 13.52
C LEU A 246 14.08 0.87 14.80
N GLY A 247 14.35 2.15 15.04
CA GLY A 247 14.92 2.67 16.28
C GLY A 247 14.10 2.32 17.52
N HIS A 248 12.77 2.32 17.42
CA HIS A 248 11.85 2.02 18.51
C HIS A 248 11.44 0.55 18.62
N PHE A 249 11.21 -0.12 17.50
CA PHE A 249 10.53 -1.42 17.45
C PHE A 249 11.28 -2.50 16.63
N GLY A 250 12.47 -2.21 16.12
CA GLY A 250 13.23 -3.12 15.25
C GLY A 250 13.93 -4.29 15.94
N SER A 251 13.87 -4.41 17.27
CA SER A 251 14.42 -5.56 17.99
C SER A 251 13.51 -6.03 19.12
N LEU A 252 13.59 -7.32 19.44
CA LEU A 252 12.76 -7.96 20.46
C LEU A 252 12.94 -7.28 21.83
N GLU A 253 14.18 -6.97 22.22
CA GLU A 253 14.51 -6.28 23.46
C GLU A 253 13.78 -4.93 23.58
N LYS A 254 13.77 -4.13 22.51
CA LYS A 254 13.13 -2.80 22.53
C LYS A 254 11.61 -2.92 22.69
N VAL A 255 10.98 -3.82 21.95
CA VAL A 255 9.53 -4.08 22.02
C VAL A 255 9.15 -4.59 23.41
N THR A 256 9.85 -5.58 23.93
CA THR A 256 9.61 -6.13 25.27
C THR A 256 9.87 -5.11 26.37
N SER A 257 10.90 -4.26 26.25
CA SER A 257 11.17 -3.19 27.23
C SER A 257 10.08 -2.12 27.27
N TYR A 258 9.37 -1.92 26.15
CA TYR A 258 8.37 -0.87 26.03
C TYR A 258 7.00 -1.32 26.52
N TRP A 259 6.49 -2.45 26.05
CA TRP A 259 5.16 -2.95 26.44
C TRP A 259 5.17 -4.01 27.54
N GLY A 260 6.30 -4.69 27.78
CA GLY A 260 6.48 -5.61 28.91
C GLY A 260 5.36 -6.65 29.03
N ALA A 261 4.68 -6.65 30.18
CA ALA A 261 3.63 -7.61 30.53
C ALA A 261 2.33 -7.46 29.71
N GLN A 262 2.18 -6.41 28.89
CA GLN A 262 0.99 -6.21 28.05
C GLN A 262 0.99 -7.05 26.77
N LEU A 263 2.15 -7.63 26.42
CA LEU A 263 2.35 -8.42 25.22
C LEU A 263 1.85 -9.85 25.42
N GLN A 264 1.19 -10.39 24.40
CA GLN A 264 0.82 -11.81 24.33
C GLN A 264 2.01 -12.67 23.85
N ASP A 265 1.92 -13.98 24.06
CA ASP A 265 2.94 -14.93 23.62
C ASP A 265 3.17 -14.83 22.10
N GLY A 266 4.42 -14.59 21.69
CA GLY A 266 4.80 -14.42 20.29
C GLY A 266 4.44 -13.06 19.65
N GLU A 267 3.70 -12.19 20.35
CA GLU A 267 3.29 -10.88 19.82
C GLU A 267 4.48 -9.96 19.59
N ALA A 268 5.48 -10.00 20.48
CA ALA A 268 6.70 -9.21 20.33
C ALA A 268 7.48 -9.59 19.05
N SER A 269 7.59 -10.90 18.77
CA SER A 269 8.19 -11.43 17.54
C SER A 269 7.39 -11.00 16.31
N THR A 270 6.06 -11.02 16.39
CA THR A 270 5.17 -10.53 15.32
C THR A 270 5.38 -9.05 15.04
N ILE A 271 5.41 -8.18 16.07
CA ILE A 271 5.66 -6.74 15.93
C ILE A 271 6.99 -6.48 15.23
N VAL A 272 8.08 -7.10 15.70
CA VAL A 272 9.41 -6.91 15.11
C VAL A 272 9.42 -7.37 13.65
N SER A 273 8.82 -8.53 13.36
CA SER A 273 8.71 -9.06 12.00
C SER A 273 7.96 -8.09 11.09
N MET A 274 6.84 -7.52 11.55
CA MET A 274 6.04 -6.61 10.74
C MET A 274 6.72 -5.28 10.46
N VAL A 275 7.44 -4.71 11.44
CA VAL A 275 8.22 -3.48 11.23
C VAL A 275 9.26 -3.68 10.14
N HIS A 276 9.97 -4.81 10.18
CA HIS A 276 10.96 -5.16 9.15
C HIS A 276 10.32 -5.47 7.79
N LEU A 277 9.17 -6.14 7.75
CA LEU A 277 8.43 -6.35 6.50
C LEU A 277 7.98 -5.05 5.86
N GLU A 278 7.41 -4.11 6.64
CA GLU A 278 7.01 -2.80 6.13
C GLU A 278 8.22 -1.98 5.63
N ALA A 279 9.36 -2.08 6.34
CA ALA A 279 10.63 -1.50 5.90
C ALA A 279 11.14 -2.11 4.59
N GLY A 280 11.01 -3.44 4.42
CA GLY A 280 11.34 -4.14 3.18
C GLY A 280 10.42 -3.76 2.03
N VAL A 281 9.11 -3.64 2.27
CA VAL A 281 8.12 -3.18 1.28
C VAL A 281 8.45 -1.77 0.78
N LEU A 282 8.88 -0.86 1.65
CA LEU A 282 9.38 0.45 1.24
C LEU A 282 10.55 0.31 0.26
N GLU A 283 11.60 -0.43 0.61
CA GLU A 283 12.77 -0.56 -0.25
C GLU A 283 12.43 -1.26 -1.57
N TYR A 284 11.52 -2.24 -1.56
CA TYR A 284 10.96 -2.86 -2.76
C TYR A 284 10.27 -1.85 -3.68
N ILE A 285 9.40 -0.98 -3.14
CA ILE A 285 8.69 0.05 -3.92
C ILE A 285 9.68 0.99 -4.61
N TYR A 286 10.80 1.31 -3.95
CA TYR A 286 11.84 2.17 -4.49
C TYR A 286 12.93 1.46 -5.31
N GLY A 287 12.88 0.13 -5.42
CA GLY A 287 13.81 -0.67 -6.21
C GLY A 287 15.18 -0.89 -5.56
N ARG A 288 15.29 -0.74 -4.23
CA ARG A 288 16.54 -0.92 -3.49
C ARG A 288 16.64 -2.34 -2.94
N LEU A 289 17.24 -3.23 -3.72
CA LEU A 289 17.22 -4.67 -3.44
C LEU A 289 18.07 -5.10 -2.24
N ASP A 290 19.27 -4.53 -2.07
CA ASP A 290 20.13 -4.91 -0.93
C ASP A 290 19.52 -4.51 0.44
N PRO A 291 19.06 -3.26 0.64
CA PRO A 291 18.34 -2.91 1.87
C PRO A 291 17.07 -3.73 2.07
N CYS A 292 16.30 -3.97 0.99
CA CYS A 292 15.10 -4.81 1.04
C CYS A 292 15.44 -6.20 1.59
N ARG A 293 16.47 -6.86 1.03
CA ARG A 293 16.90 -8.18 1.47
C ARG A 293 17.31 -8.21 2.95
N LEU A 294 18.05 -7.20 3.44
CA LEU A 294 18.47 -7.12 4.84
C LEU A 294 17.27 -7.00 5.81
N ASP A 295 16.28 -6.19 5.44
CA ASP A 295 15.06 -6.05 6.25
C ASP A 295 14.24 -7.36 6.23
N LEU A 296 14.12 -8.02 5.07
CA LEU A 296 13.41 -9.30 4.98
C LEU A 296 14.12 -10.44 5.74
N GLU A 297 15.45 -10.51 5.69
CA GLU A 297 16.24 -11.44 6.51
C GLU A 297 16.01 -11.18 8.02
N SER A 298 15.92 -9.91 8.43
CA SER A 298 15.62 -9.53 9.81
C SER A 298 14.20 -9.93 10.23
N ALA A 299 13.22 -9.80 9.32
CA ALA A 299 11.85 -10.26 9.54
C ALA A 299 11.77 -11.79 9.66
N GLU A 300 12.51 -12.53 8.83
CA GLU A 300 12.60 -13.99 8.86
C GLU A 300 13.17 -14.49 10.19
N VAL A 301 14.26 -13.87 10.67
CA VAL A 301 14.86 -14.17 11.98
C VAL A 301 13.88 -13.88 13.12
N ALA A 302 13.19 -12.73 13.08
CA ALA A 302 12.21 -12.36 14.11
C ALA A 302 11.01 -13.32 14.14
N ALA A 303 10.55 -13.80 12.98
CA ALA A 303 9.46 -14.77 12.85
C ALA A 303 9.88 -16.22 13.21
N GLY A 304 11.16 -16.45 13.51
CA GLY A 304 11.72 -17.76 13.84
C GLY A 304 11.64 -18.75 12.68
N LEU A 305 11.73 -18.23 11.45
CA LEU A 305 11.57 -18.96 10.22
C LEU A 305 12.93 -19.14 9.53
N GLN A 306 13.14 -20.29 8.90
CA GLN A 306 14.25 -20.50 7.97
C GLN A 306 13.71 -21.15 6.70
N LEU A 307 13.81 -20.44 5.59
CA LEU A 307 13.26 -20.86 4.30
C LEU A 307 14.32 -21.52 3.43
N SER A 308 13.96 -22.65 2.80
CA SER A 308 14.79 -23.31 1.80
C SER A 308 13.94 -23.96 0.72
N VAL A 309 14.41 -24.00 -0.52
CA VAL A 309 13.71 -24.65 -1.64
C VAL A 309 14.35 -26.00 -1.92
N THR A 310 13.53 -27.05 -2.04
CA THR A 310 13.98 -28.42 -2.33
C THR A 310 13.18 -29.04 -3.46
N GLY A 311 13.67 -30.14 -4.05
CA GLY A 311 13.01 -30.83 -5.16
C GLY A 311 12.35 -32.14 -4.74
N ILE A 312 11.08 -32.34 -5.09
CA ILE A 312 10.33 -33.60 -4.89
C ILE A 312 9.67 -34.01 -6.21
N LEU A 313 9.57 -35.31 -6.48
CA LEU A 313 8.89 -35.82 -7.67
C LEU A 313 7.37 -35.56 -7.62
N GLY A 314 6.81 -35.02 -8.70
CA GLY A 314 5.38 -34.74 -8.80
C GLY A 314 4.88 -34.57 -10.24
N LEU A 315 3.56 -34.41 -10.37
CA LEU A 315 2.84 -34.23 -11.63
C LEU A 315 2.24 -32.81 -11.68
N ARG A 316 2.46 -32.12 -12.80
CA ARG A 316 1.97 -30.74 -13.02
C ARG A 316 0.76 -30.68 -13.95
N THR A 317 0.57 -31.68 -14.80
CA THR A 317 -0.61 -31.78 -15.67
C THR A 317 -1.39 -33.06 -15.43
N VAL A 318 -2.70 -33.02 -15.72
CA VAL A 318 -3.63 -34.15 -15.56
C VAL A 318 -3.21 -35.37 -16.37
N HIS A 319 -2.66 -35.15 -17.57
CA HIS A 319 -2.26 -36.20 -18.51
C HIS A 319 -0.78 -36.59 -18.41
N GLN A 320 -0.04 -36.05 -17.44
CA GLN A 320 1.37 -36.40 -17.24
C GLN A 320 1.48 -37.81 -16.66
N VAL A 321 2.27 -38.67 -17.31
CA VAL A 321 2.48 -40.07 -16.88
C VAL A 321 3.70 -40.19 -15.97
N GLU A 322 4.82 -39.56 -16.35
CA GLU A 322 6.07 -39.64 -15.59
C GLU A 322 6.20 -38.47 -14.61
N PRO A 323 6.45 -38.73 -13.31
CA PRO A 323 6.66 -37.67 -12.34
C PRO A 323 7.98 -36.95 -12.61
N LYS A 324 7.95 -35.62 -12.53
CA LYS A 324 9.13 -34.75 -12.70
C LYS A 324 9.42 -34.02 -11.41
N ALA A 325 10.68 -33.64 -11.19
CA ALA A 325 11.06 -32.84 -10.04
C ALA A 325 10.26 -31.51 -10.02
N GLN A 326 9.62 -31.24 -8.89
CA GLN A 326 8.89 -30.02 -8.55
C GLN A 326 9.61 -29.34 -7.39
N MET A 327 9.71 -28.02 -7.45
CA MET A 327 10.27 -27.24 -6.35
C MET A 327 9.22 -27.05 -5.25
N ILE A 328 9.63 -27.24 -4.01
CA ILE A 328 8.78 -27.08 -2.82
C ILE A 328 9.54 -26.27 -1.78
N LEU A 329 8.82 -25.37 -1.13
CA LEU A 329 9.33 -24.60 -0.01
C LEU A 329 9.32 -25.44 1.26
N VAL A 330 10.48 -25.57 1.88
CA VAL A 330 10.67 -26.14 3.21
C VAL A 330 10.86 -24.98 4.19
N ALA A 331 9.90 -24.85 5.11
CA ALA A 331 9.92 -23.88 6.18
C ALA A 331 10.32 -24.56 7.49
N ASN A 332 11.53 -24.28 7.97
CA ASN A 332 11.98 -24.76 9.28
C ASN A 332 11.62 -23.72 10.35
N THR A 333 10.86 -24.11 11.36
CA THR A 333 10.51 -23.25 12.49
C THR A 333 11.38 -23.59 13.70
N SER A 334 12.01 -22.59 14.31
CA SER A 334 12.99 -22.80 15.39
C SER A 334 12.39 -23.23 16.74
N SER A 335 11.07 -23.26 16.89
CA SER A 335 10.38 -23.80 18.06
C SER A 335 10.19 -25.33 17.96
N LYS A 336 10.87 -26.09 18.82
CA LYS A 336 10.42 -27.45 19.20
C LYS A 336 9.27 -27.31 20.20
N SER A 337 8.21 -28.11 20.02
CA SER A 337 7.06 -28.34 20.92
C SER A 337 5.98 -27.23 20.88
N VAL A 338 4.67 -27.45 21.04
CA VAL A 338 3.84 -28.56 21.54
C VAL A 338 2.55 -28.58 20.70
N SER A 339 1.96 -29.75 20.50
CA SER A 339 0.56 -29.92 20.12
C SER A 339 -0.37 -29.36 21.21
N SER A 340 -0.46 -28.04 21.30
CA SER A 340 -1.48 -27.33 22.05
C SER A 340 -1.95 -26.20 21.17
N ASP A 341 -3.14 -26.39 20.62
CA ASP A 341 -3.91 -25.45 19.84
C ASP A 341 -3.83 -24.03 20.41
N ILE A 342 -2.92 -23.20 19.89
CA ILE A 342 -3.20 -21.77 19.77
C ILE A 342 -3.77 -21.59 18.37
N ASN A 343 -4.95 -22.18 18.19
CA ASN A 343 -5.86 -21.73 17.17
C ASN A 343 -6.28 -20.32 17.61
N THR A 344 -5.70 -19.28 17.03
CA THR A 344 -6.54 -18.15 16.63
C THR A 344 -7.49 -18.69 15.58
N SER A 345 -8.50 -19.45 16.04
CA SER A 345 -9.54 -19.97 15.17
C SER A 345 -10.27 -18.75 14.62
N ILE A 346 -9.86 -18.29 13.45
CA ILE A 346 -10.76 -17.58 12.56
C ILE A 346 -11.98 -18.49 12.46
N ALA A 347 -13.13 -18.02 12.93
CA ALA A 347 -14.34 -18.84 13.02
C ALA A 347 -14.57 -19.59 11.68
N PRO A 348 -14.99 -20.87 11.71
CA PRO A 348 -15.05 -21.73 10.53
C PRO A 348 -15.91 -21.17 9.38
N ASP A 349 -16.84 -20.25 9.66
CA ASP A 349 -17.66 -19.55 8.67
C ASP A 349 -16.93 -18.47 7.86
N THR A 350 -15.64 -18.25 8.11
CA THR A 350 -14.86 -17.14 7.52
C THR A 350 -13.83 -17.60 6.49
N GLN A 351 -13.90 -18.86 6.08
CA GLN A 351 -13.10 -19.37 4.98
C GLN A 351 -13.59 -18.73 3.68
N MET A 352 -12.78 -17.87 3.08
CA MET A 352 -12.77 -17.83 1.62
C MET A 352 -12.33 -19.22 1.20
N THR A 353 -13.31 -20.07 0.88
CA THR A 353 -13.05 -21.28 0.10
C THR A 353 -12.22 -20.81 -1.09
N GLY A 354 -11.06 -21.45 -1.29
CA GLY A 354 -10.21 -21.17 -2.45
C GLY A 354 -11.10 -21.11 -3.68
N PRO A 355 -10.81 -20.21 -4.63
CA PRO A 355 -11.75 -19.96 -5.72
C PRO A 355 -12.16 -21.31 -6.31
N ASN A 356 -13.47 -21.57 -6.39
CA ASN A 356 -14.01 -22.71 -7.12
C ASN A 356 -13.76 -22.44 -8.61
N VAL A 357 -12.49 -22.39 -8.98
CA VAL A 357 -12.03 -22.20 -10.34
C VAL A 357 -12.32 -23.51 -11.02
N SER A 358 -13.11 -23.43 -12.08
CA SER A 358 -13.39 -24.55 -12.96
C SER A 358 -12.10 -25.32 -13.26
N GLU A 359 -12.16 -26.65 -13.29
CA GLU A 359 -11.10 -27.54 -13.79
C GLU A 359 -10.88 -27.35 -15.31
N ALA A 360 -10.99 -26.13 -15.82
CA ALA A 360 -10.88 -25.79 -17.23
C ALA A 360 -9.42 -25.84 -17.76
N SER A 361 -8.43 -25.96 -16.87
CA SER A 361 -7.03 -26.09 -17.25
C SER A 361 -6.49 -27.47 -16.88
N ASP A 362 -5.87 -28.14 -17.85
CA ASP A 362 -5.17 -29.42 -17.65
C ASP A 362 -3.92 -29.29 -16.76
N ILE A 363 -3.55 -28.08 -16.34
CA ILE A 363 -2.40 -27.77 -15.47
C ILE A 363 -2.92 -27.63 -14.04
N TYR A 364 -2.35 -28.37 -13.08
CA TYR A 364 -2.75 -28.25 -11.67
C TYR A 364 -2.32 -26.89 -11.07
N MET A 365 -3.15 -26.39 -10.12
CA MET A 365 -2.80 -25.22 -9.30
C MET A 365 -1.61 -25.56 -8.40
N THR A 366 -1.72 -26.63 -7.63
CA THR A 366 -0.63 -27.17 -6.81
C THR A 366 -0.21 -28.51 -7.40
N PRO A 367 1.09 -28.78 -7.59
CA PRO A 367 1.53 -30.03 -8.19
C PRO A 367 1.12 -31.21 -7.30
N LYS A 368 0.71 -32.31 -7.94
CA LYS A 368 0.44 -33.56 -7.21
C LYS A 368 1.75 -34.27 -6.93
N LEU A 369 2.16 -34.28 -5.67
CA LEU A 369 3.43 -34.89 -5.25
C LEU A 369 3.29 -36.41 -5.15
N VAL A 370 4.38 -37.11 -5.46
CA VAL A 370 4.47 -38.56 -5.28
C VAL A 370 4.92 -38.84 -3.85
N GLU A 371 4.06 -39.43 -3.02
CA GLU A 371 4.46 -39.93 -1.71
C GLU A 371 5.29 -41.22 -1.85
N ASN A 372 6.24 -41.43 -0.94
CA ASN A 372 7.10 -42.61 -0.92
C ASN A 372 6.26 -43.89 -0.66
N GLY A 373 5.76 -44.49 -1.75
CA GLY A 373 5.13 -45.81 -1.78
C GLY A 373 3.88 -45.86 -2.64
N ASN A 374 4.03 -46.20 -3.94
CA ASN A 374 3.08 -46.80 -4.92
C ASN A 374 1.55 -46.54 -4.87
N SER A 375 1.03 -45.58 -4.12
CA SER A 375 -0.37 -45.17 -4.14
C SER A 375 -0.47 -43.68 -4.41
N PHE A 376 -1.15 -43.31 -5.50
CA PHE A 376 -1.65 -41.95 -5.71
C PHE A 376 -2.78 -41.70 -4.70
N GLY A 377 -2.41 -41.24 -3.51
CA GLY A 377 -3.33 -40.95 -2.41
C GLY A 377 -4.29 -39.82 -2.74
N LYS A 378 -5.48 -39.90 -2.14
CA LYS A 378 -6.49 -38.82 -2.09
C LYS A 378 -5.86 -37.50 -1.64
N ASN A 379 -6.46 -36.37 -2.03
CA ASN A 379 -6.11 -34.97 -1.71
C ASN A 379 -5.84 -34.68 -0.20
N GLU A 380 -4.78 -35.26 0.35
CA GLU A 380 -4.17 -34.87 1.61
C GLU A 380 -2.70 -34.65 1.28
N CYS A 381 -2.26 -33.41 1.36
CA CYS A 381 -0.90 -32.99 1.06
C CYS A 381 0.04 -33.53 2.16
N GLY A 382 0.42 -34.81 2.09
CA GLY A 382 1.31 -35.49 3.05
C GLY A 382 2.80 -35.29 2.75
N GLY A 383 3.19 -34.07 2.36
CA GLY A 383 4.58 -33.66 2.15
C GLY A 383 4.88 -32.32 2.80
N VAL A 384 5.18 -32.34 4.11
CA VAL A 384 5.96 -31.33 4.88
C VAL A 384 5.68 -29.86 4.55
N VAL A 385 4.45 -29.38 4.70
CA VAL A 385 4.24 -27.94 4.99
C VAL A 385 3.72 -27.85 6.40
N SER A 386 4.60 -27.46 7.32
CA SER A 386 4.22 -27.08 8.68
C SER A 386 3.13 -26.01 8.63
N THR A 387 2.14 -26.10 9.51
CA THR A 387 1.14 -25.02 9.68
C THR A 387 1.87 -23.73 10.05
N LEU A 388 1.83 -22.75 9.15
CA LEU A 388 2.54 -21.48 9.32
C LEU A 388 1.65 -20.48 10.06
N THR A 389 2.24 -19.74 11.01
CA THR A 389 1.57 -18.59 11.63
C THR A 389 1.31 -17.50 10.58
N THR A 390 0.36 -16.61 10.83
CA THR A 390 0.03 -15.53 9.89
C THR A 390 1.20 -14.58 9.63
N ALA A 391 2.03 -14.31 10.66
CA ALA A 391 3.27 -13.55 10.51
C ALA A 391 4.28 -14.29 9.61
N GLN A 392 4.45 -15.60 9.76
CA GLN A 392 5.30 -16.42 8.90
C GLN A 392 4.78 -16.46 7.46
N GLN A 393 3.46 -16.53 7.26
CA GLN A 393 2.85 -16.44 5.93
C GLN A 393 3.18 -15.11 5.24
N ALA A 394 3.14 -13.99 5.97
CA ALA A 394 3.55 -12.68 5.43
C ALA A 394 5.03 -12.65 5.02
N VAL A 395 5.92 -13.24 5.81
CA VAL A 395 7.36 -13.35 5.47
C VAL A 395 7.58 -14.17 4.20
N VAL A 396 6.89 -15.32 4.06
CA VAL A 396 6.96 -16.16 2.86
C VAL A 396 6.51 -15.39 1.61
N LEU A 397 5.42 -14.62 1.70
CA LEU A 397 4.94 -13.79 0.58
C LEU A 397 5.92 -12.65 0.23
N ALA A 398 6.62 -12.09 1.22
CA ALA A 398 7.59 -11.04 0.98
C ALA A 398 8.82 -11.54 0.20
N GLN A 399 9.22 -12.82 0.36
CA GLN A 399 10.30 -13.41 -0.44
C GLN A 399 9.96 -13.44 -1.94
N CYS A 400 8.68 -13.60 -2.31
CA CYS A 400 8.26 -13.51 -3.70
C CYS A 400 8.56 -12.12 -4.30
N LEU A 401 8.46 -11.04 -3.51
CA LEU A 401 8.75 -9.68 -3.98
C LEU A 401 10.24 -9.50 -4.32
N LEU A 402 11.13 -10.13 -3.56
CA LEU A 402 12.55 -10.11 -3.84
C LEU A 402 12.85 -10.84 -5.15
N ILE A 403 12.27 -12.03 -5.36
CA ILE A 403 12.41 -12.81 -6.60
C ILE A 403 11.84 -12.04 -7.81
N GLU A 404 10.71 -11.33 -7.65
CA GLU A 404 10.08 -10.52 -8.69
C GLU A 404 10.99 -9.39 -9.22
N LYS A 405 11.96 -8.93 -8.42
CA LYS A 405 12.87 -7.84 -8.81
C LYS A 405 14.32 -8.24 -9.01
N SER A 406 14.77 -9.33 -8.41
CA SER A 406 16.16 -9.80 -8.53
C SER A 406 16.42 -10.62 -9.78
N SER A 407 15.36 -11.16 -10.39
CA SER A 407 15.47 -12.05 -11.56
C SER A 407 15.01 -11.34 -12.84
N PRO A 408 15.65 -11.60 -13.99
CA PRO A 408 15.17 -11.09 -15.27
C PRO A 408 13.72 -11.49 -15.54
N HIS A 409 12.93 -10.55 -16.08
CA HIS A 409 11.55 -10.83 -16.44
C HIS A 409 11.47 -11.95 -17.47
N GLY A 410 10.91 -13.09 -17.05
CA GLY A 410 10.82 -14.28 -17.89
C GLY A 410 10.05 -15.40 -17.20
N GLU A 411 9.87 -16.53 -17.89
CA GLU A 411 9.10 -17.65 -17.35
C GLU A 411 9.74 -18.28 -16.11
N MET A 412 11.08 -18.28 -16.02
CA MET A 412 11.81 -18.87 -14.89
C MET A 412 11.50 -18.18 -13.55
N GLN A 413 11.40 -16.85 -13.55
CA GLN A 413 11.04 -16.08 -12.36
C GLN A 413 9.72 -16.55 -11.74
N GLY A 414 8.72 -16.85 -12.58
CA GLY A 414 7.44 -17.40 -12.12
C GLY A 414 7.58 -18.76 -11.45
N TRP A 415 8.47 -19.61 -11.97
CA TRP A 415 8.76 -20.93 -11.39
C TRP A 415 9.56 -20.84 -10.09
N ASP A 416 10.40 -19.81 -9.92
CA ASP A 416 11.14 -19.57 -8.68
C ASP A 416 10.22 -19.09 -7.55
N MET A 417 9.17 -18.31 -7.87
CA MET A 417 8.15 -17.89 -6.91
C MET A 417 7.12 -18.98 -6.58
N ALA A 418 6.89 -19.93 -7.50
CA ALA A 418 5.84 -20.94 -7.38
C ALA A 418 5.82 -21.70 -6.04
N PRO A 419 6.96 -22.18 -5.48
CA PRO A 419 6.98 -22.92 -4.23
C PRO A 419 6.47 -22.09 -3.04
N TYR A 420 6.74 -20.79 -3.04
CA TYR A 420 6.31 -19.86 -2.00
C TYR A 420 4.81 -19.59 -2.08
N ILE A 421 4.30 -19.33 -3.28
CA ILE A 421 2.85 -19.13 -3.52
C ILE A 421 2.07 -20.39 -3.14
N GLU A 422 2.54 -21.56 -3.58
CA GLU A 422 1.88 -22.85 -3.33
C GLU A 422 1.89 -23.25 -1.85
N ALA A 423 2.95 -22.91 -1.11
CA ALA A 423 3.01 -23.12 0.33
C ALA A 423 1.94 -22.31 1.08
N ILE A 424 1.64 -21.08 0.65
CA ILE A 424 0.57 -20.26 1.21
C ILE A 424 -0.81 -20.72 0.76
N ASP A 425 -0.97 -21.11 -0.51
CA ASP A 425 -2.24 -21.62 -1.02
C ASP A 425 -2.69 -22.92 -0.30
N SER A 426 -1.74 -23.71 0.19
CA SER A 426 -2.00 -24.94 0.95
C SER A 426 -2.44 -24.71 2.41
N GLN A 427 -2.31 -23.49 2.96
CA GLN A 427 -2.69 -23.20 4.34
C GLN A 427 -4.21 -23.22 4.52
N LYS A 428 -4.68 -23.82 5.62
CA LYS A 428 -6.12 -23.92 5.94
C LYS A 428 -6.72 -22.57 6.37
N SER A 429 -5.92 -21.69 6.94
CA SER A 429 -6.35 -20.40 7.49
C SER A 429 -5.34 -19.30 7.15
N SER A 430 -5.82 -18.26 6.49
CA SER A 430 -5.07 -17.05 6.17
C SER A 430 -5.98 -15.84 6.33
N TYR A 431 -5.42 -14.71 6.76
CA TYR A 431 -6.15 -13.44 6.72
C TYR A 431 -6.47 -13.06 5.27
N PHE A 432 -7.56 -12.30 5.10
CA PHE A 432 -8.05 -11.87 3.79
C PHE A 432 -6.95 -11.26 2.92
N ILE A 433 -6.17 -10.35 3.51
CA ILE A 433 -5.13 -9.59 2.80
C ILE A 433 -3.97 -10.50 2.33
N LEU A 434 -3.58 -11.47 3.15
CA LEU A 434 -2.54 -12.45 2.80
C LEU A 434 -3.00 -13.32 1.63
N LYS A 435 -4.26 -13.75 1.65
CA LYS A 435 -4.84 -14.53 0.55
C LYS A 435 -4.97 -13.71 -0.72
N CYS A 436 -5.38 -12.44 -0.63
CA CYS A 436 -5.40 -11.52 -1.75
C CYS A 436 -4.00 -11.35 -2.37
N SER A 437 -2.98 -11.10 -1.56
CA SER A 437 -1.60 -10.97 -2.05
C SER A 437 -1.11 -12.24 -2.73
N CYS A 438 -1.33 -13.41 -2.11
CA CYS A 438 -1.00 -14.72 -2.71
C CYS A 438 -1.69 -14.90 -4.08
N ASN A 439 -3.00 -14.62 -4.15
CA ASN A 439 -3.76 -14.69 -5.39
C ASN A 439 -3.24 -13.72 -6.46
N ILE A 440 -2.82 -12.51 -6.08
CA ILE A 440 -2.27 -11.52 -7.03
C ILE A 440 -0.95 -11.99 -7.61
N LEU A 441 -0.03 -12.50 -6.78
CA LEU A 441 1.24 -13.08 -7.25
C LEU A 441 0.98 -14.27 -8.19
N ARG A 442 0.01 -15.11 -7.83
CA ARG A 442 -0.44 -16.23 -8.66
C ARG A 442 -0.99 -15.75 -10.01
N ILE A 443 -1.90 -14.78 -10.02
CA ILE A 443 -2.50 -14.23 -11.25
C ILE A 443 -1.42 -13.64 -12.16
N ARG A 444 -0.48 -12.87 -11.61
CA ARG A 444 0.64 -12.32 -12.39
C ARG A 444 1.43 -13.43 -13.06
N TRP A 445 1.78 -14.47 -12.31
CA TRP A 445 2.48 -15.62 -12.88
C TRP A 445 1.65 -16.32 -13.97
N GLU A 446 0.38 -16.62 -13.72
CA GLU A 446 -0.45 -17.39 -14.65
C GLU A 446 -0.89 -16.62 -15.90
N SER A 447 -1.02 -15.29 -15.81
CA SER A 447 -1.46 -14.44 -16.92
C SER A 447 -0.45 -14.37 -18.08
N THR A 448 0.82 -14.66 -17.81
CA THR A 448 1.88 -14.66 -18.82
C THR A 448 1.79 -15.86 -19.79
N ARG A 449 1.17 -16.97 -19.37
CA ARG A 449 1.15 -18.24 -20.12
C ARG A 449 -0.19 -18.46 -20.80
N SER A 450 -0.17 -18.78 -22.10
CA SER A 450 -1.38 -19.01 -22.89
C SER A 450 -2.34 -20.06 -22.29
N ARG A 451 -1.81 -21.17 -21.74
CA ARG A 451 -2.63 -22.26 -21.17
C ARG A 451 -3.27 -21.96 -19.81
N THR A 452 -2.76 -20.97 -19.07
CA THR A 452 -3.29 -20.60 -17.74
C THR A 452 -3.92 -19.20 -17.73
N LYS A 453 -3.84 -18.46 -18.84
CA LYS A 453 -4.33 -17.09 -18.93
C LYS A 453 -5.81 -16.94 -18.67
N GLN A 454 -6.64 -17.85 -19.20
CA GLN A 454 -8.08 -17.83 -18.92
C GLN A 454 -8.37 -18.08 -17.43
N ARG A 455 -7.64 -19.01 -16.83
CA ARG A 455 -7.73 -19.26 -15.38
C ARG A 455 -7.33 -18.03 -14.57
N ALA A 456 -6.25 -17.36 -14.95
CA ALA A 456 -5.81 -16.12 -14.32
C ALA A 456 -6.87 -15.01 -14.41
N LEU A 457 -7.58 -14.91 -15.54
CA LEU A 457 -8.68 -13.97 -15.72
C LEU A 457 -9.84 -14.28 -14.76
N GLU A 458 -10.28 -15.54 -14.67
CA GLU A 458 -11.33 -15.97 -13.74
C GLU A 458 -10.93 -15.73 -12.28
N MET A 459 -9.67 -15.97 -11.93
CA MET A 459 -9.13 -15.68 -10.60
C MET A 459 -9.14 -14.17 -10.30
N MET A 460 -8.77 -13.34 -11.28
CA MET A 460 -8.77 -11.89 -11.14
C MET A 460 -10.20 -11.34 -10.98
N ASP A 461 -11.15 -11.84 -11.76
CA ASP A 461 -12.56 -11.44 -11.64
C ASP A 461 -13.11 -11.77 -10.25
N ASN A 462 -12.91 -13.00 -9.77
CA ASN A 462 -13.27 -13.42 -8.42
C ASN A 462 -12.61 -12.55 -7.33
N LEU A 463 -11.33 -12.19 -7.51
CA LEU A 463 -10.61 -11.35 -6.57
C LEU A 463 -11.21 -9.94 -6.51
N VAL A 464 -11.44 -9.30 -7.65
CA VAL A 464 -12.06 -7.96 -7.72
C VAL A 464 -13.47 -7.98 -7.12
N GLU A 465 -14.25 -9.03 -7.39
CA GLU A 465 -15.58 -9.20 -6.80
C GLU A 465 -15.51 -9.38 -5.27
N SER A 466 -14.56 -10.18 -4.77
CA SER A 466 -14.38 -10.46 -3.33
C SER A 466 -14.08 -9.22 -2.49
N ILE A 467 -13.43 -8.21 -3.07
CA ILE A 467 -13.15 -6.94 -2.41
C ILE A 467 -14.44 -6.17 -2.11
N HIS A 468 -15.45 -6.29 -2.96
CA HIS A 468 -16.73 -5.62 -2.79
C HIS A 468 -17.71 -6.39 -1.88
N LYS A 469 -17.49 -7.70 -1.69
CA LYS A 469 -18.34 -8.52 -0.81
C LYS A 469 -18.17 -8.11 0.66
N PRO A 470 -19.25 -8.08 1.47
CA PRO A 470 -19.17 -7.64 2.87
C PRO A 470 -18.51 -8.67 3.81
N SER A 471 -18.42 -9.93 3.39
CA SER A 471 -17.70 -10.99 4.11
C SER A 471 -16.32 -11.22 3.49
N PRO A 472 -15.25 -11.42 4.27
CA PRO A 472 -15.18 -11.33 5.73
C PRO A 472 -15.36 -9.88 6.21
N GLY A 473 -15.77 -9.69 7.48
CA GLY A 473 -16.02 -8.35 8.03
C GLY A 473 -14.77 -7.45 8.05
N VAL A 474 -14.98 -6.13 8.16
CA VAL A 474 -13.92 -5.09 8.11
C VAL A 474 -12.72 -5.40 9.02
N PRO A 475 -12.88 -5.81 10.30
CA PRO A 475 -11.75 -6.08 11.20
C PRO A 475 -10.82 -7.21 10.74
N LEU A 476 -11.32 -8.14 9.92
CA LEU A 476 -10.55 -9.28 9.42
C LEU A 476 -9.80 -8.98 8.12
N ARG A 477 -10.06 -7.82 7.51
CA ARG A 477 -9.47 -7.39 6.25
C ARG A 477 -8.23 -6.51 6.42
N LEU A 478 -8.12 -5.84 7.56
CA LEU A 478 -7.04 -4.89 7.86
C LEU A 478 -5.71 -5.53 8.33
N PRO A 479 -5.69 -6.61 9.12
CA PRO A 479 -4.44 -7.20 9.60
C PRO A 479 -3.47 -7.51 8.45
N PHE A 480 -2.19 -7.15 8.61
CA PHE A 480 -1.09 -7.29 7.65
C PHE A 480 -1.15 -6.43 6.38
N CYS A 481 -2.10 -5.50 6.25
CA CYS A 481 -2.27 -4.71 5.01
C CYS A 481 -1.08 -3.80 4.66
N PHE A 482 -0.26 -3.42 5.65
CA PHE A 482 0.96 -2.63 5.45
C PHE A 482 2.19 -3.51 5.25
N SER A 483 2.21 -4.71 5.86
CA SER A 483 3.37 -5.60 5.89
C SER A 483 3.50 -6.45 4.62
N VAL A 484 2.42 -6.58 3.86
CA VAL A 484 2.43 -7.26 2.56
C VAL A 484 2.13 -6.26 1.46
N TYR A 485 2.91 -6.30 0.37
CA TYR A 485 2.68 -5.43 -0.78
C TYR A 485 1.41 -5.85 -1.51
N ILE A 486 0.41 -4.96 -1.48
CA ILE A 486 -0.87 -5.14 -2.16
C ILE A 486 -1.17 -3.90 -2.99
N PRO A 487 -1.56 -4.07 -4.27
CA PRO A 487 -2.00 -2.96 -5.10
C PRO A 487 -3.29 -2.35 -4.55
N THR A 488 -3.40 -1.03 -4.63
CA THR A 488 -4.66 -0.32 -4.37
C THR A 488 -5.77 -0.83 -5.29
N ILE A 489 -7.03 -0.62 -4.92
CA ILE A 489 -8.19 -1.07 -5.72
C ILE A 489 -8.12 -0.52 -7.16
N PRO A 490 -7.80 0.77 -7.40
CA PRO A 490 -7.58 1.26 -8.77
C PRO A 490 -6.43 0.54 -9.49
N ALA A 491 -5.31 0.27 -8.81
CA ALA A 491 -4.18 -0.46 -9.39
C ALA A 491 -4.54 -1.90 -9.74
N LEU A 492 -5.30 -2.59 -8.89
CA LEU A 492 -5.76 -3.95 -9.12
C LEU A 492 -6.75 -4.00 -10.29
N ARG A 493 -7.72 -3.08 -10.33
CA ARG A 493 -8.67 -2.97 -11.44
C ARG A 493 -7.98 -2.60 -12.76
N LYS A 494 -6.90 -1.79 -12.71
CA LYS A 494 -6.04 -1.55 -13.88
C LYS A 494 -5.41 -2.86 -14.38
N GLN A 495 -4.80 -3.66 -13.48
CA GLN A 495 -4.26 -4.97 -13.83
C GLN A 495 -5.33 -5.91 -14.41
N TYR A 496 -6.56 -5.86 -13.88
CA TYR A 496 -7.69 -6.61 -14.45
C TYR A 496 -8.00 -6.17 -15.88
N GLY A 497 -8.09 -4.86 -16.13
CA GLY A 497 -8.25 -4.29 -17.47
C GLY A 497 -7.14 -4.72 -18.43
N ASP A 498 -5.88 -4.72 -17.98
CA ASP A 498 -4.74 -5.15 -18.81
C ASP A 498 -4.82 -6.64 -19.18
N ILE A 499 -5.24 -7.51 -18.23
CA ILE A 499 -5.48 -8.93 -18.51
C ILE A 499 -6.63 -9.08 -19.52
N LEU A 500 -7.74 -8.36 -19.37
CA LEU A 500 -8.87 -8.37 -20.32
C LEU A 500 -8.44 -7.98 -21.74
N VAL A 501 -7.68 -6.89 -21.88
CA VAL A 501 -7.12 -6.45 -23.17
C VAL A 501 -6.25 -7.54 -23.78
N SER A 502 -5.41 -8.17 -22.96
CA SER A 502 -4.53 -9.22 -23.42
C SER A 502 -5.30 -10.50 -23.82
N CYS A 503 -6.50 -10.72 -23.28
CA CYS A 503 -7.44 -11.77 -23.69
C CYS A 503 -8.32 -11.38 -24.89
N GLY A 504 -8.19 -10.16 -25.42
CA GLY A 504 -9.02 -9.65 -26.52
C GLY A 504 -10.37 -9.06 -26.09
N LEU A 505 -10.67 -9.01 -24.79
CA LEU A 505 -11.92 -8.47 -24.22
C LEU A 505 -11.82 -6.94 -24.03
N ILE A 506 -11.51 -6.22 -25.10
CA ILE A 506 -11.22 -4.77 -25.05
C ILE A 506 -12.44 -3.95 -24.60
N GLY A 507 -13.66 -4.40 -24.93
CA GLY A 507 -14.90 -3.70 -24.57
C GLY A 507 -15.16 -3.63 -23.06
N GLU A 508 -14.82 -4.67 -22.30
CA GLU A 508 -14.93 -4.69 -20.84
C GLU A 508 -13.82 -3.87 -20.20
N ALA A 509 -12.59 -3.97 -20.72
CA ALA A 509 -11.47 -3.17 -20.27
C ALA A 509 -11.72 -1.66 -20.41
N LEU A 510 -12.37 -1.22 -21.50
CA LEU A 510 -12.74 0.19 -21.70
C LEU A 510 -13.60 0.72 -20.56
N LYS A 511 -14.63 -0.03 -20.12
CA LYS A 511 -15.50 0.38 -19.00
C LYS A 511 -14.70 0.57 -17.72
N ILE A 512 -13.79 -0.36 -17.44
CA ILE A 512 -12.94 -0.29 -16.23
C ILE A 512 -12.01 0.93 -16.30
N PHE A 513 -11.35 1.16 -17.43
CA PHE A 513 -10.44 2.29 -17.57
C PHE A 513 -11.17 3.64 -17.57
N GLU A 514 -12.40 3.70 -18.07
CA GLU A 514 -13.28 4.87 -18.00
C GLU A 514 -13.71 5.17 -16.56
N ASP A 515 -14.17 4.16 -15.82
CA ASP A 515 -14.54 4.30 -14.41
C ASP A 515 -13.38 4.85 -13.55
N LEU A 516 -12.16 4.41 -13.85
CA LEU A 516 -10.94 4.77 -13.12
C LEU A 516 -10.27 6.04 -13.64
N GLU A 517 -10.79 6.66 -14.70
CA GLU A 517 -10.20 7.83 -15.36
C GLU A 517 -8.74 7.57 -15.82
N LEU A 518 -8.47 6.35 -16.32
CA LEU A 518 -7.17 5.91 -16.86
C LEU A 518 -7.07 6.20 -18.35
N TRP A 519 -6.87 7.47 -18.69
CA TRP A 519 -6.90 7.97 -20.06
C TRP A 519 -5.86 7.30 -20.98
N ASP A 520 -4.67 6.99 -20.49
CA ASP A 520 -3.62 6.35 -21.31
C ASP A 520 -4.02 4.94 -21.74
N ASN A 521 -4.57 4.17 -20.80
CA ASN A 521 -5.11 2.84 -21.07
C ASN A 521 -6.33 2.90 -22.00
N LEU A 522 -7.20 3.90 -21.83
CA LEU A 522 -8.32 4.14 -22.76
C LEU A 522 -7.83 4.44 -24.18
N ILE A 523 -6.86 5.35 -24.33
CA ILE A 523 -6.26 5.71 -25.62
C ILE A 523 -5.67 4.47 -26.28
N TYR A 524 -4.95 3.65 -25.53
CA TYR A 524 -4.40 2.40 -26.01
C TYR A 524 -5.50 1.47 -26.55
N CYS A 525 -6.59 1.28 -25.79
CA CYS A 525 -7.74 0.48 -26.22
C CYS A 525 -8.43 1.03 -27.46
N TYR A 526 -8.70 2.35 -27.52
CA TYR A 526 -9.31 2.97 -28.70
C TYR A 526 -8.41 2.90 -29.93
N SER A 527 -7.09 3.01 -29.76
CA SER A 527 -6.11 2.83 -30.83
C SER A 527 -6.13 1.39 -31.37
N LYS A 528 -6.21 0.38 -30.49
CA LYS A 528 -6.38 -1.03 -30.87
C LYS A 528 -7.70 -1.30 -31.59
N LEU A 529 -8.75 -0.52 -31.32
CA LEU A 529 -10.04 -0.60 -31.99
C LEU A 529 -10.14 0.31 -33.23
N GLU A 530 -9.06 0.99 -33.62
CA GLU A 530 -9.02 1.96 -34.73
C GLU A 530 -10.02 3.14 -34.59
N LYS A 531 -10.50 3.41 -33.37
CA LYS A 531 -11.50 4.45 -33.03
C LYS A 531 -10.87 5.67 -32.36
N LYS A 532 -9.75 6.18 -32.89
CA LYS A 532 -9.03 7.33 -32.31
C LYS A 532 -9.88 8.60 -32.19
N ALA A 533 -10.77 8.85 -33.17
CA ALA A 533 -11.65 10.02 -33.14
C ALA A 533 -12.60 10.03 -31.93
N ALA A 534 -13.14 8.86 -31.55
CA ALA A 534 -14.00 8.75 -30.38
C ALA A 534 -13.25 9.07 -29.07
N ALA A 535 -11.99 8.64 -28.97
CA ALA A 535 -11.15 8.97 -27.82
C ALA A 535 -10.89 10.48 -27.70
N VAL A 536 -10.64 11.16 -28.82
CA VAL A 536 -10.44 12.62 -28.83
C VAL A 536 -11.68 13.36 -28.34
N GLU A 537 -12.87 12.98 -28.82
CA GLU A 537 -14.12 13.63 -28.41
C GLU A 537 -14.43 13.36 -26.93
N LEU A 538 -14.18 12.14 -26.43
CA LEU A 538 -14.30 11.82 -25.01
C LEU A 538 -13.39 12.70 -24.14
N ILE A 539 -12.11 12.85 -24.51
CA ILE A 539 -11.17 13.69 -23.74
C ILE A 539 -11.56 15.17 -23.80
N LYS A 540 -11.98 15.68 -24.97
CA LYS A 540 -12.47 17.07 -25.08
C LYS A 540 -13.71 17.31 -24.22
N GLU A 541 -14.63 16.35 -24.16
CA GLU A 541 -15.78 16.43 -23.26
C GLU A 541 -15.33 16.53 -21.80
N GLN A 542 -14.35 15.73 -21.38
CA GLN A 542 -13.83 15.79 -20.01
C GLN A 542 -13.08 17.10 -19.73
N LEU A 543 -12.31 17.61 -20.70
CA LEU A 543 -11.66 18.92 -20.60
C LEU A 543 -12.67 20.07 -20.50
N SER A 544 -13.85 19.95 -21.09
CA SER A 544 -14.92 20.95 -20.91
C SER A 544 -15.43 21.00 -19.47
N ARG A 545 -15.37 19.89 -18.74
CA ARG A 545 -15.75 19.78 -17.32
C ARG A 545 -14.60 20.16 -16.38
N ARG A 546 -13.37 19.82 -16.75
CA ARG A 546 -12.14 20.03 -15.96
C ARG A 546 -11.04 20.66 -16.82
N PRO A 547 -11.14 21.96 -17.15
CA PRO A 547 -10.20 22.61 -18.07
C PRO A 547 -8.77 22.72 -17.52
N ASN A 548 -8.62 22.65 -16.20
CA ASN A 548 -7.33 22.82 -15.51
C ASN A 548 -6.64 21.49 -15.18
N ASP A 549 -7.05 20.35 -15.77
CA ASP A 549 -6.39 19.06 -15.53
C ASP A 549 -5.21 18.83 -16.49
N PRO A 550 -3.95 18.85 -16.02
CA PRO A 550 -2.78 18.67 -16.89
C PRO A 550 -2.73 17.28 -17.53
N LYS A 551 -3.26 16.25 -16.87
CA LYS A 551 -3.23 14.86 -17.35
C LYS A 551 -4.10 14.68 -18.60
N LEU A 552 -5.28 15.32 -18.61
CA LEU A 552 -6.17 15.31 -19.77
C LEU A 552 -5.55 16.02 -20.98
N TRP A 553 -4.88 17.16 -20.76
CA TRP A 553 -4.15 17.86 -21.82
C TRP A 553 -2.98 17.03 -22.37
N CYS A 554 -2.21 16.35 -21.51
CA CYS A 554 -1.18 15.41 -21.97
C CYS A 554 -1.77 14.26 -22.78
N SER A 555 -2.85 13.67 -22.30
CA SER A 555 -3.55 12.57 -22.99
C SER A 555 -4.09 13.00 -24.36
N LEU A 556 -4.62 14.23 -24.47
CA LEU A 556 -5.02 14.80 -25.76
C LEU A 556 -3.82 15.00 -26.70
N GLY A 557 -2.70 15.48 -26.16
CA GLY A 557 -1.43 15.60 -26.87
C GLY A 557 -0.93 14.26 -27.41
N ASP A 558 -1.05 13.19 -26.63
CA ASP A 558 -0.61 11.84 -27.02
C ASP A 558 -1.43 11.28 -28.19
N ILE A 559 -2.73 11.58 -28.26
CA ILE A 559 -3.58 11.16 -29.40
C ILE A 559 -3.36 12.03 -30.64
N THR A 560 -3.24 13.34 -30.45
CA THR A 560 -3.18 14.33 -31.54
C THR A 560 -1.76 14.60 -32.04
N HIS A 561 -0.75 14.12 -31.31
CA HIS A 561 0.67 14.40 -31.53
C HIS A 561 0.97 15.92 -31.60
N SER A 562 0.36 16.70 -30.71
CA SER A 562 0.43 18.17 -30.72
C SER A 562 1.16 18.73 -29.50
N ASP A 563 2.27 19.45 -29.74
CA ASP A 563 3.04 20.14 -28.70
C ASP A 563 2.20 21.18 -27.94
N ALA A 564 1.26 21.84 -28.62
CA ALA A 564 0.39 22.86 -28.01
C ALA A 564 -0.44 22.31 -26.85
N CYS A 565 -0.80 21.02 -26.88
CA CYS A 565 -1.53 20.38 -25.78
C CYS A 565 -0.64 20.22 -24.54
N TYR A 566 0.63 19.84 -24.72
CA TYR A 566 1.57 19.74 -23.60
C TYR A 566 1.97 21.11 -23.05
N GLU A 567 2.11 22.13 -23.91
CA GLU A 567 2.32 23.52 -23.47
C GLU A 567 1.14 24.01 -22.62
N LYS A 568 -0.09 23.70 -23.03
CA LYS A 568 -1.28 24.00 -22.21
C LYS A 568 -1.27 23.24 -20.88
N ALA A 569 -0.84 21.98 -20.87
CA ALA A 569 -0.66 21.20 -19.64
C ALA A 569 0.35 21.86 -18.67
N LEU A 570 1.43 22.45 -19.19
CA LEU A 570 2.40 23.20 -18.37
C LEU A 570 1.79 24.50 -17.83
N GLU A 571 1.03 25.24 -18.65
CA GLU A 571 0.33 26.45 -18.22
C GLU A 571 -0.63 26.17 -17.06
N VAL A 572 -1.52 25.17 -17.20
CA VAL A 572 -2.51 24.85 -16.16
C VAL A 572 -1.90 24.21 -14.91
N SER A 573 -0.73 23.57 -15.03
CA SER A 573 0.00 22.99 -13.88
C SER A 573 0.96 23.97 -13.22
N ASN A 574 1.07 25.21 -13.70
CA ASN A 574 2.09 26.16 -13.26
C ASN A 574 3.52 25.58 -13.35
N ASP A 575 3.82 24.94 -14.48
CA ASP A 575 5.10 24.30 -14.82
C ASP A 575 5.51 23.09 -13.94
N ARG A 576 4.54 22.48 -13.24
CA ARG A 576 4.76 21.33 -12.33
C ARG A 576 4.50 19.96 -12.95
N SER A 577 3.98 19.89 -14.18
CA SER A 577 3.75 18.60 -14.85
C SER A 577 5.06 18.03 -15.41
N ALA A 578 5.64 17.05 -14.70
CA ALA A 578 6.83 16.35 -15.18
C ALA A 578 6.54 15.63 -16.51
N ARG A 579 5.38 14.96 -16.62
CA ARG A 579 4.95 14.27 -17.84
C ARG A 579 4.92 15.17 -19.07
N ALA A 580 4.33 16.37 -18.98
CA ALA A 580 4.26 17.29 -20.11
C ALA A 580 5.66 17.70 -20.61
N LYS A 581 6.60 17.98 -19.69
CA LYS A 581 8.00 18.28 -20.04
C LYS A 581 8.68 17.11 -20.75
N ARG A 582 8.45 15.87 -20.28
CA ARG A 582 8.98 14.66 -20.93
C ARG A 582 8.43 14.46 -22.33
N CYS A 583 7.12 14.64 -22.54
CA CYS A 583 6.53 14.52 -23.88
C CYS A 583 7.10 15.57 -24.85
N LEU A 584 7.22 16.83 -24.42
CA LEU A 584 7.88 17.88 -25.22
C LEU A 584 9.36 17.55 -25.50
N ALA A 585 10.07 16.97 -24.52
CA ALA A 585 11.47 16.57 -24.68
C ALA A 585 11.62 15.46 -25.73
N TYR A 586 10.74 14.46 -25.71
CA TYR A 586 10.69 13.40 -26.72
C TYR A 586 10.39 13.96 -28.12
N ASN A 587 9.41 14.85 -28.23
CA ASN A 587 9.06 15.46 -29.53
C ASN A 587 10.21 16.31 -30.08
N ALA A 588 10.88 17.09 -29.23
CA ALA A 588 12.08 17.84 -29.60
C ALA A 588 13.22 16.92 -30.07
N TYR A 589 13.45 15.80 -29.38
CA TYR A 589 14.44 14.80 -29.80
C TYR A 589 14.13 14.23 -31.19
N GLY A 590 12.87 13.86 -31.44
CA GLY A 590 12.41 13.34 -32.73
C GLY A 590 12.56 14.33 -33.89
N ARG A 591 12.51 15.65 -33.61
CA ARG A 591 12.77 16.71 -34.59
C ARG A 591 14.26 17.05 -34.77
N GLY A 592 15.15 16.42 -34.00
CA GLY A 592 16.59 16.71 -34.00
C GLY A 592 16.98 17.96 -33.20
N GLU A 593 16.05 18.54 -32.43
CA GLU A 593 16.28 19.68 -31.53
C GLU A 593 16.93 19.18 -30.22
N TYR A 594 18.11 18.54 -30.31
CA TYR A 594 18.71 17.81 -29.19
C TYR A 594 19.02 18.68 -27.96
N GLU A 595 19.47 19.92 -28.16
CA GLU A 595 19.74 20.84 -27.03
C GLU A 595 18.45 21.23 -26.30
N LYS A 596 17.37 21.49 -27.04
CA LYS A 596 16.06 21.77 -26.43
C LYS A 596 15.54 20.54 -25.68
N SER A 597 15.69 19.35 -26.27
CA SER A 597 15.33 18.08 -25.61
C SER A 597 16.09 17.88 -24.31
N LYS A 598 17.42 18.12 -24.31
CA LYS A 598 18.27 18.06 -23.11
C LYS A 598 17.74 18.94 -21.98
N ILE A 599 17.49 20.23 -22.27
CA ILE A 599 16.99 21.19 -21.28
C ILE A 599 15.61 20.78 -20.73
N LEU A 600 14.72 20.30 -21.58
CA LEU A 600 13.39 19.83 -21.17
C LEU A 600 13.49 18.57 -20.28
N TRP A 601 14.38 17.64 -20.61
CA TRP A 601 14.67 16.47 -19.77
C TRP A 601 15.24 16.86 -18.41
N GLU A 602 16.21 17.77 -18.36
CA GLU A 602 16.75 18.29 -17.09
C GLU A 602 15.65 18.92 -16.23
N SER A 603 14.79 19.74 -16.84
CA SER A 603 13.65 20.35 -16.16
C SER A 603 12.63 19.32 -15.66
N ALA A 604 12.37 18.26 -16.43
CA ALA A 604 11.50 17.16 -16.01
C ALA A 604 12.08 16.35 -14.85
N LEU A 605 13.39 16.08 -14.89
CA LEU A 605 14.10 15.30 -13.87
C LEU A 605 14.38 16.10 -12.60
N ALA A 606 14.42 17.43 -12.69
CA ALA A 606 14.43 18.32 -11.52
C ALA A 606 13.10 18.23 -10.73
N LEU A 607 11.98 17.96 -11.41
CA LEU A 607 10.70 17.70 -10.75
C LEU A 607 10.61 16.28 -10.19
N ASN A 608 10.98 15.28 -10.99
CA ASN A 608 11.03 13.87 -10.56
C ASN A 608 12.36 13.21 -10.95
N SER A 609 13.26 13.07 -9.99
CA SER A 609 14.58 12.47 -10.18
C SER A 609 14.57 10.94 -10.12
N LEU A 610 13.48 10.30 -9.67
CA LEU A 610 13.37 8.85 -9.54
C LEU A 610 12.74 8.19 -10.78
N TYR A 611 13.07 8.73 -11.96
CA TYR A 611 12.58 8.25 -13.25
C TYR A 611 13.73 7.77 -14.14
N SER A 612 14.08 6.49 -14.03
CA SER A 612 15.25 5.88 -14.72
C SER A 612 15.26 6.12 -16.23
N ASN A 613 14.13 5.86 -16.91
CA ASN A 613 14.01 6.06 -18.35
C ASN A 613 14.28 7.50 -18.79
N GLY A 614 13.96 8.49 -17.95
CA GLY A 614 14.25 9.89 -18.26
C GLY A 614 15.72 10.23 -18.16
N TRP A 615 16.46 9.64 -17.21
CA TRP A 615 17.92 9.80 -17.13
C TRP A 615 18.62 9.20 -18.34
N PHE A 616 18.15 8.04 -18.81
CA PHE A 616 18.63 7.46 -20.07
C PHE A 616 18.32 8.35 -21.27
N ALA A 617 17.08 8.87 -21.36
CA ALA A 617 16.68 9.77 -22.44
C ALA A 617 17.46 11.10 -22.42
N LEU A 618 17.75 11.65 -21.23
CA LEU A 618 18.64 12.79 -21.06
C LEU A 618 20.04 12.47 -21.58
N GLY A 619 20.59 11.31 -21.21
CA GLY A 619 21.89 10.85 -21.67
C GLY A 619 21.96 10.77 -23.20
N ALA A 620 20.94 10.18 -23.82
CA ALA A 620 20.82 10.08 -25.27
C ALA A 620 20.68 11.45 -25.96
N ALA A 621 19.90 12.38 -25.39
CA ALA A 621 19.75 13.74 -25.90
C ALA A 621 21.07 14.52 -25.80
N ALA A 622 21.75 14.45 -24.67
CA ALA A 622 23.05 15.09 -24.44
C ALA A 622 24.13 14.55 -25.38
N LEU A 623 24.19 13.24 -25.59
CA LEU A 623 25.15 12.62 -26.51
C LEU A 623 24.94 13.11 -27.95
N LYS A 624 23.69 13.21 -28.41
CA LYS A 624 23.36 13.78 -29.74
C LYS A 624 23.64 15.28 -29.83
N ALA A 625 23.52 16.00 -28.73
CA ALA A 625 23.92 17.39 -28.58
C ALA A 625 25.46 17.57 -28.48
N ARG A 626 26.24 16.48 -28.45
CA ARG A 626 27.71 16.46 -28.27
C ARG A 626 28.19 16.92 -26.89
N ASP A 627 27.31 16.85 -25.89
CA ASP A 627 27.61 17.09 -24.49
C ASP A 627 27.91 15.74 -23.80
N VAL A 628 29.15 15.28 -23.94
CA VAL A 628 29.57 13.94 -23.51
C VAL A 628 29.57 13.81 -21.98
N GLU A 629 29.94 14.87 -21.27
CA GLU A 629 29.95 14.87 -19.80
C GLU A 629 28.54 14.70 -19.24
N LYS A 630 27.57 15.46 -19.76
CA LYS A 630 26.17 15.32 -19.37
C LYS A 630 25.58 13.99 -19.79
N ALA A 631 25.99 13.45 -20.94
CA ALA A 631 25.56 12.14 -21.39
C ALA A 631 25.97 11.05 -20.39
N LEU A 632 27.24 11.06 -19.97
CA LEU A 632 27.78 10.12 -19.00
C LEU A 632 27.07 10.23 -17.64
N ASP A 633 26.81 11.46 -17.15
CA ASP A 633 26.03 11.69 -15.93
C ASP A 633 24.62 11.08 -16.06
N GLY A 634 23.93 11.35 -17.17
CA GLY A 634 22.61 10.82 -17.46
C GLY A 634 22.56 9.28 -17.43
N PHE A 635 23.46 8.62 -18.15
CA PHE A 635 23.51 7.15 -18.17
C PHE A 635 23.91 6.57 -16.80
N THR A 636 24.85 7.21 -16.09
CA THR A 636 25.28 6.78 -14.75
C THR A 636 24.11 6.84 -13.77
N ARG A 637 23.30 7.90 -13.80
CA ARG A 637 22.10 8.02 -12.97
C ARG A 637 21.03 7.01 -13.36
N ALA A 638 20.87 6.69 -14.64
CA ALA A 638 19.96 5.65 -15.10
C ALA A 638 20.31 4.27 -14.50
N VAL A 639 21.58 3.85 -14.56
CA VAL A 639 22.01 2.55 -14.00
C VAL A 639 21.97 2.52 -12.46
N GLN A 640 22.14 3.66 -11.79
CA GLN A 640 21.97 3.74 -10.33
C GLN A 640 20.52 3.49 -9.91
N LEU A 641 19.55 3.88 -10.73
CA LEU A 641 18.12 3.69 -10.47
C LEU A 641 17.60 2.34 -11.00
N ASP A 642 18.19 1.87 -12.09
CA ASP A 642 17.88 0.59 -12.72
C ASP A 642 19.18 -0.13 -13.13
N PRO A 643 19.77 -0.92 -12.21
CA PRO A 643 21.03 -1.63 -12.47
C PRO A 643 20.95 -2.62 -13.64
N GLU A 644 19.76 -3.05 -14.03
CA GLU A 644 19.52 -4.02 -15.11
C GLU A 644 19.41 -3.35 -16.49
N ASN A 645 19.52 -2.01 -16.57
CA ASN A 645 19.47 -1.30 -17.84
C ASN A 645 20.77 -1.51 -18.65
N GLY A 646 20.81 -2.59 -19.42
CA GLY A 646 21.95 -2.96 -20.26
C GLY A 646 22.28 -1.94 -21.35
N GLU A 647 21.29 -1.19 -21.85
CA GLU A 647 21.53 -0.12 -22.84
C GLU A 647 22.31 1.05 -22.22
N ALA A 648 21.97 1.43 -20.99
CA ALA A 648 22.70 2.47 -20.27
C ALA A 648 24.14 2.04 -19.98
N TRP A 649 24.37 0.81 -19.53
CA TRP A 649 25.72 0.25 -19.34
C TRP A 649 26.55 0.26 -20.63
N ASN A 650 25.96 -0.13 -21.76
CA ASN A 650 26.66 -0.11 -23.03
C ASN A 650 27.08 1.31 -23.46
N ASN A 651 26.23 2.31 -23.23
CA ASN A 651 26.54 3.71 -23.54
C ASN A 651 27.56 4.34 -22.58
N ILE A 652 27.72 3.83 -21.35
CA ILE A 652 28.79 4.26 -20.42
C ILE A 652 30.15 3.67 -20.85
N ALA A 653 30.14 2.44 -21.37
CA ALA A 653 31.36 1.72 -21.74
C ALA A 653 31.98 2.19 -23.07
N CYS A 654 31.15 2.69 -23.99
CA CYS A 654 31.55 3.27 -25.27
C CYS A 654 32.00 4.72 -25.10
#